data_AF-A0A2V8FJP0-F1
#
_entry.id   AF-A0A2V8FJP0-F1
#
_cell.length_a   1.000
_cell.length_b   1.000
_cell.length_c   1.000
_cell.angle_alpha   90.00
_cell.angle_beta   90.00
_cell.angle_gamma   90.00
#
_symmetry.space_group_name_H-M   'P 1'
#
loop_
_entity.id
_entity.type
_entity.pdbx_description
1 polymer ?
#
loop_
_entity_poly.entity_id
_entity_poly.type
_entity_poly.pdbx_seq_one_letter_code
_entity_poly.pdbx_strand_id
1 'polypeptide(L)'
;MRNTFLSTGIALLASLVVAAGQGSQAANESLWEAARAGDITRITAALEQGAGINAKARYDVTALTFAAGNGRLDAVKLLVARGADVNARDTFYRARAAEMASTNGYTEVAVFLVQNGSDADGALASGVQGNQETLVRAALAGQVTRQGLQAAVSMAGMMRRETLVPLIRAVLDKLPPEAAPAFAVSPASLPKYVGTYRDNGTGLTMTVTLDNGTLMSQLSGQPAVRLVPTAENVFRILEVSATLTFSERGGLMESIALVQGPANLTFARITRDAAAAAAAAAPAPARPAPPAVVPRATGPRNWPAFRGDGAAGNGDGQRAVTEWDVTSGKNIKWKTAIPGIATSSPVVWGDRVFAVTAISKAGDNTFKTGLYGDVKPVDDLSEHQWKIYSLDKASGKILWERTAITMAPRTKRHPKGSQASSTPVTDGRRVIAVFGSAGVMVAWDFNGTELWRVDLGVLDSGWFFDPNFQWGHSSSPIIYRNSVILQADVQKNSYIAAWDVATGKQLWKTPRSDEISTWGTPTIARTSEGRDEIVTNGTKIRGYDPATGKQLWTLGPNSEITIGTPVVGNGLIFVTGGYPPVRPIYAIRPGAGGDIALPKGQESSQAIAWSNMTEGTYIPTPLVYGRYLFTLNINGVVSAYNPETGQSAFRGRVGTGGSFSASPIAADGRLYVASEDGEIYVLDAGEGLTQVAKNDMKEVIMATPAISDGVIVVRTLGHLYGIGR
;
A
#
# COMPACT_ATOMS: atom_id res chain seq x y z
N MET A 1 -16.72 24.62 -58.08
CA MET A 1 -15.59 25.33 -57.42
C MET A 1 -15.94 25.96 -56.05
N ARG A 2 -17.04 25.58 -55.36
CA ARG A 2 -17.41 26.16 -54.04
C ARG A 2 -17.21 25.25 -52.82
N ASN A 3 -16.86 23.96 -52.99
CA ASN A 3 -16.68 23.02 -51.87
C ASN A 3 -15.23 22.75 -51.45
N THR A 4 -14.23 23.31 -52.15
CA THR A 4 -12.81 23.07 -51.87
C THR A 4 -12.17 24.12 -50.93
N PHE A 5 -12.90 25.19 -50.60
CA PHE A 5 -12.42 26.27 -49.71
C PHE A 5 -12.89 26.12 -48.25
N LEU A 6 -13.93 25.33 -47.96
CA LEU A 6 -14.39 25.10 -46.57
C LEU A 6 -13.58 24.00 -45.86
N SER A 7 -13.06 22.99 -46.57
CA SER A 7 -12.34 21.87 -45.93
C SER A 7 -10.90 22.23 -45.54
N THR A 8 -10.26 23.14 -46.27
CA THR A 8 -8.91 23.65 -45.97
C THR A 8 -8.90 24.64 -44.80
N GLY A 9 -9.95 25.44 -44.63
CA GLY A 9 -10.08 26.36 -43.49
C GLY A 9 -10.28 25.67 -42.13
N ILE A 10 -11.05 24.58 -42.10
CA ILE A 10 -11.32 23.80 -40.87
C ILE A 10 -10.08 22.97 -40.44
N ALA A 11 -9.33 22.40 -41.39
CA ALA A 11 -8.10 21.67 -41.10
C ALA A 11 -6.98 22.61 -40.59
N LEU A 12 -6.88 23.83 -41.12
CA LEU A 12 -5.91 24.84 -40.67
C LEU A 12 -6.26 25.35 -39.26
N LEU A 13 -7.54 25.60 -38.97
CA LEU A 13 -8.03 25.97 -37.64
C LEU A 13 -7.84 24.87 -36.60
N ALA A 14 -8.12 23.61 -36.94
CA ALA A 14 -7.87 22.48 -36.04
C ALA A 14 -6.38 22.29 -35.75
N SER A 15 -5.51 22.48 -36.76
CA SER A 15 -4.05 22.39 -36.62
C SER A 15 -3.49 23.55 -35.79
N LEU A 16 -4.03 24.77 -35.94
CA LEU A 16 -3.70 25.95 -35.12
C LEU A 16 -4.17 25.79 -33.66
N VAL A 17 -5.36 25.23 -33.42
CA VAL A 17 -5.88 24.96 -32.06
C VAL A 17 -5.10 23.84 -31.37
N VAL A 18 -4.71 22.79 -32.10
CA VAL A 18 -3.85 21.71 -31.56
C VAL A 18 -2.43 22.24 -31.28
N ALA A 19 -1.86 23.07 -32.15
CA ALA A 19 -0.55 23.68 -31.93
C ALA A 19 -0.56 24.70 -30.78
N ALA A 20 -1.62 25.51 -30.64
CA ALA A 20 -1.80 26.41 -29.51
C ALA A 20 -2.05 25.65 -28.20
N GLY A 21 -2.81 24.55 -28.24
CA GLY A 21 -3.01 23.65 -27.11
C GLY A 21 -1.71 22.97 -26.66
N GLN A 22 -0.91 22.46 -27.59
CA GLN A 22 0.41 21.87 -27.32
C GLN A 22 1.41 22.90 -26.81
N GLY A 23 1.39 24.13 -27.34
CA GLY A 23 2.21 25.25 -26.86
C GLY A 23 1.89 25.62 -25.41
N SER A 24 0.61 25.67 -25.04
CA SER A 24 0.20 25.95 -23.66
C SER A 24 0.59 24.82 -22.68
N GLN A 25 0.52 23.57 -23.12
CA GLN A 25 0.88 22.41 -22.30
C GLN A 25 2.40 22.32 -22.06
N ALA A 26 3.21 22.54 -23.10
CA ALA A 26 4.66 22.55 -22.96
C ALA A 26 5.15 23.69 -22.04
N ALA A 27 4.51 24.86 -22.12
CA ALA A 27 4.80 25.98 -21.22
C ALA A 27 4.44 25.63 -19.76
N ASN A 28 3.31 24.96 -19.53
CA ASN A 28 2.90 24.49 -18.19
C ASN A 28 3.88 23.44 -17.62
N GLU A 29 4.32 22.48 -18.44
CA GLU A 29 5.32 21.48 -18.03
C GLU A 29 6.65 22.15 -17.66
N SER A 30 7.09 23.12 -18.47
CA SER A 30 8.29 23.92 -18.15
C SER A 30 8.13 24.70 -16.84
N LEU A 31 6.95 25.28 -16.57
CA LEU A 31 6.66 25.98 -15.33
C LEU A 31 6.73 25.04 -14.12
N TRP A 32 6.15 23.85 -14.19
CA TRP A 32 6.16 22.88 -13.08
C TRP A 32 7.57 22.38 -12.76
N GLU A 33 8.36 22.03 -13.79
CA GLU A 33 9.75 21.60 -13.62
C GLU A 33 10.63 22.71 -13.07
N ALA A 34 10.47 23.94 -13.58
CA ALA A 34 11.21 25.10 -13.08
C ALA A 34 10.86 25.44 -11.63
N ALA A 35 9.57 25.35 -11.26
CA ALA A 35 9.12 25.54 -9.89
C ALA A 35 9.68 24.48 -8.93
N ARG A 36 9.71 23.21 -9.35
CA ARG A 36 10.31 22.10 -8.58
C ARG A 36 11.82 22.33 -8.36
N ALA A 37 12.53 22.77 -9.41
CA ALA A 37 13.95 23.08 -9.35
C ALA A 37 14.28 24.37 -8.58
N GLY A 38 13.33 25.29 -8.44
CA GLY A 38 13.54 26.62 -7.87
C GLY A 38 14.18 27.61 -8.86
N ASP A 39 14.08 27.34 -10.16
CA ASP A 39 14.68 28.17 -11.21
C ASP A 39 13.76 29.36 -11.55
N ILE A 40 14.01 30.49 -10.88
CA ILE A 40 13.24 31.75 -11.00
C ILE A 40 13.23 32.27 -12.44
N THR A 41 14.33 32.11 -13.17
CA THR A 41 14.46 32.55 -14.56
C THR A 41 13.56 31.72 -15.46
N ARG A 42 13.57 30.40 -15.33
CA ARG A 42 12.70 29.52 -16.12
C ARG A 42 11.23 29.61 -15.72
N ILE A 43 10.92 29.85 -14.45
CA ILE A 43 9.55 30.16 -14.02
C ILE A 43 9.04 31.40 -14.74
N THR A 44 9.85 32.47 -14.75
CA THR A 44 9.49 33.73 -15.41
C THR A 44 9.30 33.53 -16.91
N ALA A 45 10.24 32.87 -17.58
CA ALA A 45 10.16 32.59 -19.01
C ALA A 45 8.94 31.73 -19.37
N ALA A 46 8.60 30.71 -18.56
CA ALA A 46 7.43 29.87 -18.80
C ALA A 46 6.12 30.65 -18.69
N LEU A 47 6.00 31.54 -17.68
CA LEU A 47 4.84 32.42 -17.53
C LEU A 47 4.72 33.41 -18.70
N GLU A 48 5.83 33.98 -19.18
CA GLU A 48 5.87 34.86 -20.37
C GLU A 48 5.49 34.12 -21.66
N GLN A 49 5.77 32.82 -21.74
CA GLN A 49 5.35 31.93 -22.84
C GLN A 49 3.89 31.46 -22.72
N GLY A 50 3.12 31.98 -21.75
CA GLY A 50 1.70 31.72 -21.60
C GLY A 50 1.35 30.53 -20.70
N ALA A 51 2.29 30.04 -19.87
CA ALA A 51 1.95 29.07 -18.84
C ALA A 51 0.93 29.65 -17.84
N GLY A 52 -0.08 28.87 -17.48
CA GLY A 52 -1.05 29.27 -16.48
C GLY A 52 -0.44 29.23 -15.09
N ILE A 53 -0.49 30.34 -14.33
CA ILE A 53 0.07 30.40 -12.97
C ILE A 53 -0.50 29.34 -12.02
N ASN A 54 -1.77 28.97 -12.23
CA ASN A 54 -2.48 27.91 -11.51
C ASN A 54 -2.75 26.68 -12.38
N ALA A 55 -1.96 26.48 -13.44
CA ALA A 55 -2.05 25.28 -14.28
C ALA A 55 -1.81 24.04 -13.43
N LYS A 56 -2.71 23.08 -13.59
CA LYS A 56 -2.78 21.85 -12.81
C LYS A 56 -2.05 20.73 -13.53
N ALA A 57 -1.01 20.21 -12.88
CA ALA A 57 -0.37 18.97 -13.29
C ALA A 57 -1.26 17.78 -12.93
N ARG A 58 -0.74 16.55 -13.08
CA ARG A 58 -1.40 15.36 -12.57
C ARG A 58 -1.69 15.52 -11.07
N TYR A 59 -2.90 15.11 -10.69
CA TYR A 59 -3.52 15.33 -9.38
C TYR A 59 -3.72 16.78 -8.95
N ASP A 60 -3.93 17.68 -9.89
CA ASP A 60 -4.18 19.09 -9.60
C ASP A 60 -3.04 19.77 -8.82
N VAL A 61 -1.82 19.21 -8.86
CA VAL A 61 -0.63 19.83 -8.27
C VAL A 61 -0.27 21.07 -9.08
N THR A 62 -0.08 22.20 -8.41
CA THR A 62 0.29 23.47 -9.04
C THR A 62 1.81 23.71 -8.97
N ALA A 63 2.30 24.67 -9.74
CA ALA A 63 3.68 25.15 -9.64
C ALA A 63 4.03 25.57 -8.21
N LEU A 64 3.11 26.23 -7.51
CA LEU A 64 3.30 26.65 -6.12
C LEU A 64 3.49 25.44 -5.19
N THR A 65 2.69 24.38 -5.36
CA THR A 65 2.84 23.15 -4.59
C THR A 65 4.18 22.46 -4.86
N PHE A 66 4.65 22.42 -6.12
CA PHE A 66 5.97 21.86 -6.44
C PHE A 66 7.11 22.66 -5.78
N ALA A 67 7.10 23.99 -5.90
CA ALA A 67 8.10 24.84 -5.26
C ALA A 67 8.08 24.69 -3.74
N ALA A 68 6.89 24.68 -3.15
CA ALA A 68 6.72 24.59 -1.70
C ALA A 68 7.16 23.24 -1.12
N GLY A 69 6.74 22.15 -1.76
CA GLY A 69 7.12 20.79 -1.38
C GLY A 69 8.61 20.47 -1.59
N ASN A 70 9.37 21.33 -2.26
CA ASN A 70 10.82 21.22 -2.48
C ASN A 70 11.64 22.31 -1.78
N GLY A 71 11.03 23.08 -0.87
CA GLY A 71 11.73 24.09 -0.08
C GLY A 71 12.24 25.29 -0.89
N ARG A 72 11.70 25.54 -2.08
CA ARG A 72 12.17 26.59 -3.00
C ARG A 72 11.58 27.95 -2.62
N LEU A 73 12.03 28.53 -1.51
CA LEU A 73 11.43 29.74 -0.93
C LEU A 73 11.35 30.91 -1.92
N ASP A 74 12.39 31.19 -2.70
CA ASP A 74 12.37 32.30 -3.66
C ASP A 74 11.41 32.05 -4.83
N ALA A 75 11.25 30.78 -5.24
CA ALA A 75 10.27 30.41 -6.26
C ALA A 75 8.85 30.53 -5.72
N VAL A 76 8.63 30.12 -4.47
CA VAL A 76 7.34 30.32 -3.77
C VAL A 76 7.00 31.82 -3.71
N LYS A 77 7.94 32.67 -3.28
CA LYS A 77 7.75 34.13 -3.25
C LYS A 77 7.38 34.68 -4.62
N LEU A 78 8.10 34.28 -5.67
CA LEU A 78 7.80 34.71 -7.04
C LEU A 78 6.39 34.28 -7.46
N LEU A 79 6.05 33.00 -7.28
CA LEU A 79 4.75 32.44 -7.71
C LEU A 79 3.57 33.11 -6.98
N VAL A 80 3.70 33.32 -5.67
CA VAL A 80 2.69 34.07 -4.88
C VAL A 80 2.57 35.50 -5.39
N ALA A 81 3.69 36.20 -5.64
CA ALA A 81 3.68 37.55 -6.19
C ALA A 81 3.05 37.64 -7.60
N ARG A 82 3.06 36.53 -8.35
CA ARG A 82 2.41 36.41 -9.68
C ARG A 82 0.96 35.92 -9.62
N GLY A 83 0.39 35.79 -8.41
CA GLY A 83 -1.03 35.45 -8.22
C GLY A 83 -1.33 33.94 -8.16
N ALA A 84 -0.36 33.12 -7.77
CA ALA A 84 -0.63 31.71 -7.49
C ALA A 84 -1.62 31.56 -6.33
N ASP A 85 -2.59 30.65 -6.48
CA ASP A 85 -3.57 30.34 -5.44
C ASP A 85 -2.91 29.54 -4.32
N VAL A 86 -2.65 30.22 -3.19
CA VAL A 86 -2.04 29.64 -1.98
C VAL A 86 -2.91 28.57 -1.33
N ASN A 87 -4.20 28.52 -1.65
CA ASN A 87 -5.17 27.58 -1.09
C ASN A 87 -5.59 26.47 -2.07
N ALA A 88 -4.99 26.42 -3.26
CA ALA A 88 -5.17 25.33 -4.19
C ALA A 88 -4.84 23.99 -3.51
N ARG A 89 -5.76 23.03 -3.64
CA ARG A 89 -5.60 21.68 -3.10
C ARG A 89 -5.29 20.72 -4.23
N ASP A 90 -4.26 19.91 -4.03
CA ASP A 90 -4.03 18.77 -4.89
C ASP A 90 -5.10 17.68 -4.63
N THR A 91 -5.36 16.80 -5.59
CA THR A 91 -6.35 15.72 -5.41
C THR A 91 -5.76 14.47 -4.76
N PHE A 92 -4.45 14.38 -4.62
CA PHE A 92 -3.73 13.21 -4.12
C PHE A 92 -3.66 13.18 -2.58
N TYR A 93 -3.00 14.16 -1.98
CA TYR A 93 -2.92 14.38 -0.54
C TYR A 93 -4.07 15.22 0.00
N ARG A 94 -4.83 15.89 -0.88
CA ARG A 94 -5.77 16.96 -0.50
C ARG A 94 -5.08 18.11 0.23
N ALA A 95 -3.78 18.26 0.01
CA ALA A 95 -2.93 19.18 0.72
C ALA A 95 -2.81 20.51 -0.02
N ARG A 96 -2.57 21.57 0.73
CA ARG A 96 -2.16 22.88 0.22
C ARG A 96 -0.64 22.99 0.19
N ALA A 97 -0.13 24.01 -0.51
CA ALA A 97 1.31 24.28 -0.59
C ALA A 97 1.97 24.41 0.81
N ALA A 98 1.31 25.04 1.79
CA ALA A 98 1.85 25.19 3.14
C ALA A 98 1.94 23.85 3.90
N GLU A 99 0.92 23.00 3.73
CA GLU A 99 0.84 21.67 4.35
C GLU A 99 1.88 20.73 3.73
N MET A 100 2.08 20.81 2.41
CA MET A 100 3.12 20.08 1.68
C MET A 100 4.52 20.49 2.15
N ALA A 101 4.79 21.79 2.25
CA ALA A 101 6.06 22.31 2.74
C ALA A 101 6.34 21.85 4.18
N SER A 102 5.33 21.93 5.06
CA SER A 102 5.46 21.49 6.46
C SER A 102 5.72 20.00 6.58
N THR A 103 5.02 19.16 5.82
CA THR A 103 5.19 17.70 5.82
C THR A 103 6.59 17.29 5.39
N ASN A 104 7.18 18.04 4.45
CA ASN A 104 8.54 17.80 3.97
C ASN A 104 9.63 18.53 4.78
N GLY A 105 9.28 19.18 5.89
CA GLY A 105 10.23 19.82 6.81
C GLY A 105 10.68 21.23 6.41
N TYR A 106 10.05 21.85 5.40
CA TYR A 106 10.36 23.21 4.94
C TYR A 106 9.55 24.27 5.69
N THR A 107 9.78 24.37 7.01
CA THR A 107 9.03 25.24 7.92
C THR A 107 9.00 26.70 7.49
N GLU A 108 10.11 27.25 6.99
CA GLU A 108 10.18 28.65 6.54
C GLU A 108 9.24 28.94 5.36
N VAL A 109 9.12 27.99 4.44
CA VAL A 109 8.19 28.08 3.30
C VAL A 109 6.74 28.00 3.77
N ALA A 110 6.44 27.06 4.67
CA ALA A 110 5.10 26.93 5.23
C ALA A 110 4.67 28.21 5.98
N VAL A 111 5.56 28.79 6.78
CA VAL A 111 5.33 30.06 7.49
C VAL A 111 5.06 31.20 6.51
N PHE A 112 5.88 31.34 5.46
CA PHE A 112 5.66 32.36 4.44
C PHE A 112 4.27 32.23 3.78
N LEU A 113 3.85 31.01 3.43
CA LEU A 113 2.56 30.77 2.81
C LEU A 113 1.38 31.11 3.75
N VAL A 114 1.48 30.77 5.03
CA VAL A 114 0.47 31.15 6.05
C VAL A 114 0.36 32.67 6.18
N GLN A 115 1.49 33.37 6.23
CA GLN A 115 1.53 34.84 6.26
C GLN A 115 0.94 35.50 5.00
N ASN A 116 0.86 34.75 3.89
CA ASN A 116 0.31 35.20 2.62
C ASN A 116 -1.07 34.57 2.32
N GLY A 117 -1.83 34.17 3.35
CA GLY A 117 -3.24 33.80 3.22
C GLY A 117 -3.53 32.32 3.00
N SER A 118 -2.55 31.43 3.22
CA SER A 118 -2.83 30.00 3.34
C SER A 118 -3.69 29.72 4.58
N ASP A 119 -4.59 28.75 4.47
CA ASP A 119 -5.49 28.29 5.53
C ASP A 119 -4.78 28.02 6.87
N ALA A 120 -5.14 28.81 7.89
CA ALA A 120 -4.49 28.77 9.19
C ALA A 120 -4.87 27.53 10.01
N ASP A 121 -6.08 27.00 9.85
CA ASP A 121 -6.51 25.77 10.53
C ASP A 121 -5.70 24.55 10.04
N GLY A 122 -5.55 24.40 8.73
CA GLY A 122 -4.72 23.34 8.13
C GLY A 122 -3.24 23.47 8.50
N ALA A 123 -2.71 24.69 8.53
CA ALA A 123 -1.33 24.94 8.96
C ALA A 123 -1.11 24.68 10.45
N LEU A 124 -2.08 25.01 11.31
CA LEU A 124 -2.03 24.71 12.73
C LEU A 124 -1.99 23.19 12.96
N ALA A 125 -2.86 22.45 12.28
CA ALA A 125 -2.88 20.99 12.35
C ALA A 125 -1.55 20.37 11.91
N SER A 126 -1.02 20.80 10.77
CA SER A 126 0.26 20.32 10.22
C SER A 126 1.44 20.67 11.15
N GLY A 127 1.44 21.88 11.72
CA GLY A 127 2.46 22.32 12.67
C GLY A 127 2.47 21.50 13.96
N VAL A 128 1.29 21.15 14.50
CA VAL A 128 1.19 20.25 15.67
C VAL A 128 1.70 18.85 15.34
N GLN A 129 1.28 18.30 14.20
CA GLN A 129 1.68 16.97 13.76
C GLN A 129 3.21 16.86 13.61
N GLY A 130 3.81 17.85 12.94
CA GLY A 130 5.25 17.96 12.71
C GLY A 130 6.08 18.45 13.90
N ASN A 131 5.45 18.77 15.04
CA ASN A 131 6.09 19.43 16.19
C ASN A 131 6.85 20.73 15.82
N GLN A 132 6.29 21.52 14.92
CA GLN A 132 6.89 22.74 14.37
C GLN A 132 6.33 23.98 15.09
N GLU A 133 6.93 24.34 16.22
CA GLU A 133 6.45 25.48 17.04
C GLU A 133 6.35 26.79 16.24
N THR A 134 7.33 27.07 15.37
CA THR A 134 7.33 28.28 14.52
C THR A 134 6.12 28.35 13.60
N LEU A 135 5.73 27.21 13.00
CA LEU A 135 4.54 27.15 12.13
C LEU A 135 3.26 27.27 12.95
N VAL A 136 3.19 26.63 14.13
CA VAL A 136 2.06 26.77 15.06
C VAL A 136 1.86 28.24 15.45
N ARG A 137 2.94 28.94 15.80
CA ARG A 137 2.87 30.38 16.12
C ARG A 137 2.40 31.21 14.93
N ALA A 138 2.90 30.94 13.73
CA ALA A 138 2.47 31.62 12.52
C ALA A 138 0.98 31.37 12.22
N ALA A 139 0.51 30.14 12.38
CA ALA A 139 -0.89 29.78 12.19
C ALA A 139 -1.80 30.49 13.21
N LEU A 140 -1.42 30.51 14.49
CA LEU A 140 -2.17 31.17 15.56
C LEU A 140 -2.21 32.70 15.44
N ALA A 141 -1.25 33.30 14.73
CA ALA A 141 -1.30 34.71 14.36
C ALA A 141 -2.28 34.99 13.21
N GLY A 142 -2.67 33.95 12.47
CA GLY A 142 -3.71 33.99 11.44
C GLY A 142 -5.12 33.79 12.00
N GLN A 143 -6.08 33.57 11.10
CA GLN A 143 -7.48 33.32 11.45
C GLN A 143 -7.74 31.83 11.69
N VAL A 144 -7.51 31.37 12.91
CA VAL A 144 -7.82 29.99 13.34
C VAL A 144 -9.23 29.93 13.94
N THR A 145 -10.00 28.92 13.59
CA THR A 145 -11.33 28.71 14.16
C THR A 145 -11.25 28.17 15.59
N ARG A 146 -12.27 28.41 16.43
CA ARG A 146 -12.38 27.75 17.77
C ARG A 146 -12.26 26.23 17.64
N GLN A 147 -12.91 25.67 16.63
CA GLN A 147 -12.89 24.24 16.31
C GLN A 147 -11.47 23.78 15.96
N GLY A 148 -10.75 24.53 15.12
CA GLY A 148 -9.35 24.29 14.79
C GLY A 148 -8.45 24.30 16.03
N LEU A 149 -8.62 25.28 16.92
CA LEU A 149 -7.88 25.36 18.19
C LEU A 149 -8.16 24.15 19.10
N GLN A 150 -9.41 23.76 19.28
CA GLN A 150 -9.79 22.60 20.11
C GLN A 150 -9.22 21.29 19.55
N ALA A 151 -9.36 21.07 18.23
CA ALA A 151 -8.78 19.91 17.56
C ALA A 151 -7.25 19.87 17.72
N ALA A 152 -6.59 21.02 17.59
CA ALA A 152 -5.15 21.15 17.76
C ALA A 152 -4.69 20.87 19.20
N VAL A 153 -5.41 21.31 20.24
CA VAL A 153 -5.13 20.97 21.65
C VAL A 153 -5.23 19.46 21.88
N SER A 154 -6.32 18.83 21.43
CA SER A 154 -6.51 17.39 21.58
C SER A 154 -5.43 16.58 20.88
N MET A 155 -5.09 16.97 19.63
CA MET A 155 -4.04 16.34 18.85
C MET A 155 -2.66 16.51 19.51
N ALA A 156 -2.32 17.71 19.97
CA ALA A 156 -1.07 17.97 20.68
C ALA A 156 -0.96 17.13 21.97
N GLY A 157 -2.06 16.97 22.72
CA GLY A 157 -2.11 16.09 23.89
C GLY A 157 -1.90 14.62 23.55
N MET A 158 -2.61 14.10 22.55
CA MET A 158 -2.47 12.71 22.09
C MET A 158 -1.05 12.39 21.62
N MET A 159 -0.42 13.34 20.92
CA MET A 159 0.93 13.20 20.37
C MET A 159 2.04 13.60 21.36
N ARG A 160 1.69 13.89 22.63
CA ARG A 160 2.60 14.31 23.70
C ARG A 160 3.48 15.51 23.30
N ARG A 161 2.89 16.52 22.67
CA ARG A 161 3.55 17.79 22.32
C ARG A 161 3.43 18.79 23.47
N GLU A 162 4.12 18.49 24.57
CA GLU A 162 3.96 19.18 25.86
C GLU A 162 4.20 20.70 25.77
N THR A 163 5.05 21.16 24.85
CA THR A 163 5.32 22.59 24.62
C THR A 163 4.24 23.30 23.81
N LEU A 164 3.49 22.58 22.95
CA LEU A 164 2.50 23.17 22.05
C LEU A 164 1.12 23.30 22.70
N VAL A 165 0.75 22.37 23.59
CA VAL A 165 -0.54 22.41 24.32
C VAL A 165 -0.79 23.75 25.03
N PRO A 166 0.12 24.28 25.88
CA PRO A 166 -0.13 25.55 26.58
C PRO A 166 -0.21 26.73 25.61
N LEU A 167 0.55 26.67 24.52
CA LEU A 167 0.62 27.72 23.50
C LEU A 167 -0.72 27.86 22.75
N ILE A 168 -1.33 26.73 22.37
CA ILE A 168 -2.63 26.72 21.68
C ILE A 168 -3.77 27.07 22.65
N ARG A 169 -3.73 26.54 23.90
CA ARG A 169 -4.73 26.87 24.93
C ARG A 169 -4.78 28.35 25.26
N ALA A 170 -3.63 29.02 25.32
CA ALA A 170 -3.57 30.46 25.59
C ALA A 170 -4.35 31.32 24.58
N VAL A 171 -4.56 30.83 23.34
CA VAL A 171 -5.40 31.50 22.34
C VAL A 171 -6.86 31.08 22.50
N LEU A 172 -7.13 29.79 22.73
CA LEU A 172 -8.48 29.25 22.93
C LEU A 172 -9.20 29.86 24.14
N ASP A 173 -8.49 30.01 25.26
CA ASP A 173 -9.05 30.50 26.54
C ASP A 173 -9.41 31.99 26.49
N LYS A 174 -8.85 32.74 25.52
CA LYS A 174 -9.19 34.16 25.28
C LYS A 174 -10.47 34.34 24.48
N LEU A 175 -10.96 33.28 23.82
CA LEU A 175 -12.20 33.37 23.06
C LEU A 175 -13.40 33.39 24.02
N PRO A 176 -14.43 34.23 23.77
CA PRO A 176 -15.59 34.34 24.66
C PRO A 176 -16.26 32.98 24.89
N PRO A 177 -16.83 32.69 26.08
CA PRO A 177 -17.48 31.41 26.32
C PRO A 177 -18.57 31.14 25.26
N GLU A 178 -18.67 29.88 24.84
CA GLU A 178 -19.66 29.47 23.86
C GLU A 178 -21.07 29.70 24.40
N ALA A 179 -21.94 30.32 23.60
CA ALA A 179 -23.30 30.62 24.02
C ALA A 179 -24.03 29.32 24.40
N ALA A 180 -24.75 29.32 25.53
CA ALA A 180 -25.57 28.20 25.94
C ALA A 180 -26.57 27.84 24.82
N PRO A 181 -26.85 26.56 24.57
CA PRO A 181 -27.77 26.17 23.52
C PRO A 181 -29.17 26.74 23.75
N ALA A 182 -29.74 27.36 22.72
CA ALA A 182 -31.02 28.06 22.76
C ALA A 182 -32.25 27.13 22.93
N PHE A 183 -32.04 25.82 22.99
CA PHE A 183 -33.10 24.81 23.08
C PHE A 183 -32.68 23.68 24.02
N ALA A 184 -33.60 23.21 24.87
CA ALA A 184 -33.36 22.10 25.79
C ALA A 184 -34.36 20.96 25.52
N VAL A 185 -33.86 19.74 25.39
CA VAL A 185 -34.70 18.53 25.32
C VAL A 185 -34.98 18.05 26.74
N SER A 186 -36.24 17.71 27.04
CA SER A 186 -36.62 17.18 28.35
C SER A 186 -35.79 15.93 28.71
N PRO A 187 -35.20 15.83 29.92
CA PRO A 187 -34.42 14.66 30.34
C PRO A 187 -35.17 13.33 30.19
N ALA A 188 -36.49 13.33 30.40
CA ALA A 188 -37.34 12.14 30.26
C ALA A 188 -37.40 11.61 28.81
N SER A 189 -37.11 12.45 27.82
CA SER A 189 -37.11 12.09 26.39
C SER A 189 -35.75 11.63 25.88
N LEU A 190 -34.64 11.90 26.58
CA LEU A 190 -33.28 11.55 26.12
C LEU A 190 -33.06 10.05 25.84
N PRO A 191 -33.65 9.09 26.58
CA PRO A 191 -33.47 7.67 26.29
C PRO A 191 -33.90 7.25 24.88
N LYS A 192 -34.86 7.96 24.24
CA LYS A 192 -35.39 7.56 22.92
C LYS A 192 -34.38 7.68 21.78
N TYR A 193 -33.33 8.50 21.96
CA TYR A 193 -32.27 8.73 20.98
C TYR A 193 -31.11 7.72 21.10
N VAL A 194 -30.97 7.04 22.25
CA VAL A 194 -29.88 6.11 22.53
C VAL A 194 -30.00 4.84 21.68
N GLY A 195 -28.94 4.47 20.98
CA GLY A 195 -28.93 3.30 20.10
C GLY A 195 -27.76 3.27 19.13
N THR A 196 -27.66 2.17 18.38
CA THR A 196 -26.68 2.02 17.30
C THR A 196 -27.40 2.13 15.96
N TYR A 197 -26.86 2.96 15.09
CA TYR A 197 -27.41 3.25 13.77
C TYR A 197 -26.34 2.92 12.73
N ARG A 198 -26.71 2.34 11.59
CA ARG A 198 -25.81 1.95 10.51
C ARG A 198 -26.23 2.60 9.21
N ASP A 199 -25.28 3.21 8.52
CA ASP A 199 -25.47 3.68 7.15
C ASP A 199 -25.27 2.50 6.19
N ASN A 200 -26.27 2.24 5.35
CA ASN A 200 -26.29 1.06 4.48
C ASN A 200 -25.34 1.18 3.27
N GLY A 201 -24.91 2.40 2.91
CA GLY A 201 -23.99 2.63 1.79
C GLY A 201 -22.52 2.51 2.21
N THR A 202 -22.17 2.99 3.39
CA THR A 202 -20.79 3.07 3.90
C THR A 202 -20.47 2.03 4.96
N GLY A 203 -21.49 1.38 5.54
CA GLY A 203 -21.35 0.41 6.63
C GLY A 203 -20.94 1.02 7.98
N LEU A 204 -20.77 2.35 8.03
CA LEU A 204 -20.39 3.06 9.25
C LEU A 204 -21.49 2.94 10.29
N THR A 205 -21.08 2.67 11.53
CA THR A 205 -21.99 2.65 12.67
C THR A 205 -21.80 3.91 13.51
N MET A 206 -22.92 4.57 13.84
CA MET A 206 -22.98 5.66 14.79
C MET A 206 -23.69 5.17 16.04
N THR A 207 -23.02 5.23 17.18
CA THR A 207 -23.58 4.87 18.48
C THR A 207 -23.91 6.15 19.23
N VAL A 208 -25.16 6.32 19.61
CA VAL A 208 -25.61 7.42 20.47
C VAL A 208 -25.76 6.89 21.89
N THR A 209 -25.06 7.48 22.84
CA THR A 209 -25.08 7.13 24.26
C THR A 209 -25.51 8.33 25.11
N LEU A 210 -25.87 8.07 26.37
CA LEU A 210 -26.22 9.10 27.36
C LEU A 210 -25.15 9.11 28.45
N ASP A 211 -24.46 10.24 28.63
CA ASP A 211 -23.45 10.44 29.67
C ASP A 211 -23.82 11.64 30.52
N ASN A 212 -24.05 11.43 31.82
CA ASN A 212 -24.46 12.46 32.80
C ASN A 212 -25.58 13.39 32.31
N GLY A 213 -26.61 12.83 31.66
CA GLY A 213 -27.75 13.60 31.13
C GLY A 213 -27.48 14.34 29.81
N THR A 214 -26.33 14.09 29.17
CA THR A 214 -25.96 14.66 27.87
C THR A 214 -25.85 13.54 26.83
N LEU A 215 -26.45 13.74 25.65
CA LEU A 215 -26.29 12.79 24.55
C LEU A 215 -24.90 12.93 23.92
N MET A 216 -24.24 11.80 23.73
CA MET A 216 -22.96 11.67 23.06
C MET A 216 -23.15 10.84 21.79
N SER A 217 -22.51 11.23 20.70
CA SER A 217 -22.49 10.45 19.47
C SER A 217 -21.08 9.96 19.19
N GLN A 218 -20.94 8.71 18.78
CA GLN A 218 -19.66 8.11 18.41
C GLN A 218 -19.80 7.42 17.06
N LEU A 219 -19.15 7.97 16.04
CA LEU A 219 -19.00 7.30 14.75
C LEU A 219 -17.87 6.26 14.85
N SER A 220 -18.02 5.10 14.21
CA SER A 220 -17.05 4.00 14.28
C SER A 220 -15.62 4.45 13.98
N GLY A 221 -14.71 4.25 14.94
CA GLY A 221 -13.30 4.66 14.85
C GLY A 221 -13.02 6.13 15.19
N GLN A 222 -14.03 6.90 15.61
CA GLN A 222 -13.90 8.30 16.04
C GLN A 222 -14.16 8.43 17.55
N PRO A 223 -13.62 9.47 18.22
CA PRO A 223 -13.95 9.78 19.60
C PRO A 223 -15.44 10.17 19.73
N ALA A 224 -16.00 9.95 20.92
CA ALA A 224 -17.36 10.40 21.22
C ALA A 224 -17.41 11.94 21.30
N VAL A 225 -18.40 12.52 20.65
CA VAL A 225 -18.61 13.97 20.54
C VAL A 225 -19.97 14.35 21.12
N ARG A 226 -20.06 15.55 21.68
CA ARG A 226 -21.27 16.00 22.38
C ARG A 226 -22.36 16.42 21.40
N LEU A 227 -23.59 15.97 21.63
CA LEU A 227 -24.76 16.43 20.89
C LEU A 227 -25.39 17.63 21.58
N VAL A 228 -25.46 18.75 20.86
CA VAL A 228 -26.06 19.99 21.35
C VAL A 228 -27.43 20.18 20.70
N PRO A 229 -28.54 20.13 21.47
CA PRO A 229 -29.87 20.25 20.90
C PRO A 229 -30.13 21.66 20.37
N THR A 230 -30.68 21.74 19.16
CA THR A 230 -31.13 23.01 18.54
C THR A 230 -32.63 23.01 18.26
N ALA A 231 -33.26 21.84 18.21
CA ALA A 231 -34.70 21.60 18.19
C ALA A 231 -35.00 20.18 18.71
N GLU A 232 -36.27 19.78 18.83
CA GLU A 232 -36.68 18.51 19.48
C GLU A 232 -35.96 17.27 18.93
N ASN A 233 -35.74 17.17 17.62
CA ASN A 233 -35.03 16.05 16.98
C ASN A 233 -33.81 16.50 16.16
N VAL A 234 -33.33 17.72 16.39
CA VAL A 234 -32.20 18.29 15.64
C VAL A 234 -31.09 18.67 16.61
N PHE A 235 -29.91 18.10 16.39
CA PHE A 235 -28.73 18.30 17.22
C PHE A 235 -27.57 18.78 16.35
N ARG A 236 -26.70 19.60 16.92
CA ARG A 236 -25.42 19.96 16.32
C ARG A 236 -24.29 19.22 17.01
N ILE A 237 -23.30 18.84 16.20
CA ILE A 237 -21.96 18.48 16.68
C ILE A 237 -21.05 19.66 16.33
N LEU A 238 -20.62 20.36 17.37
CA LEU A 238 -19.85 21.59 17.22
C LEU A 238 -18.42 21.29 16.75
N GLU A 239 -17.85 20.17 17.20
CA GLU A 239 -16.49 19.71 16.92
C GLU A 239 -16.24 19.34 15.45
N VAL A 240 -17.30 19.11 14.67
CA VAL A 240 -17.22 18.81 13.23
C VAL A 240 -18.14 19.68 12.37
N SER A 241 -18.78 20.71 12.95
CA SER A 241 -19.75 21.57 12.24
C SER A 241 -20.82 20.76 11.47
N ALA A 242 -21.39 19.75 12.13
CA ALA A 242 -22.38 18.85 11.53
C ALA A 242 -23.75 18.98 12.22
N THR A 243 -24.81 18.70 11.47
CA THR A 243 -26.19 18.64 11.97
C THR A 243 -26.70 17.20 11.90
N LEU A 244 -27.24 16.72 13.01
CA LEU A 244 -27.94 15.43 13.10
C LEU A 244 -29.43 15.70 13.18
N THR A 245 -30.21 15.05 12.33
CA THR A 245 -31.66 15.03 12.40
C THR A 245 -32.13 13.61 12.64
N PHE A 246 -32.79 13.40 13.77
CA PHE A 246 -33.40 12.11 14.10
C PHE A 246 -34.81 12.04 13.50
N SER A 247 -35.21 10.86 13.01
CA SER A 247 -36.58 10.61 12.55
C SER A 247 -37.23 9.54 13.41
N GLU A 248 -38.43 9.84 13.91
CA GLU A 248 -39.17 9.01 14.86
C GLU A 248 -40.30 8.25 14.14
N ARG A 249 -40.49 6.98 14.52
CA ARG A 249 -41.69 6.20 14.18
C ARG A 249 -41.98 5.24 15.35
N GLY A 250 -43.23 5.25 15.85
CA GLY A 250 -43.64 4.34 16.93
C GLY A 250 -42.99 4.59 18.30
N GLY A 251 -42.58 5.82 18.63
CA GLY A 251 -42.01 6.19 19.94
C GLY A 251 -40.49 5.99 20.07
N LEU A 252 -39.82 5.56 19.00
CA LEU A 252 -38.37 5.36 18.94
C LEU A 252 -37.78 6.05 17.70
N MET A 253 -36.55 6.53 17.83
CA MET A 253 -35.80 7.05 16.68
C MET A 253 -35.38 5.89 15.78
N GLU A 254 -35.78 5.90 14.51
CA GLU A 254 -35.49 4.83 13.53
C GLU A 254 -34.32 5.18 12.61
N SER A 255 -34.03 6.45 12.43
CA SER A 255 -32.92 6.88 11.57
C SER A 255 -32.31 8.20 12.01
N ILE A 256 -31.09 8.44 11.54
CA ILE A 256 -30.35 9.69 11.72
C ILE A 256 -29.82 10.16 10.37
N ALA A 257 -30.18 11.38 9.98
CA ALA A 257 -29.53 12.07 8.88
C ALA A 257 -28.38 12.93 9.45
N LEU A 258 -27.16 12.75 8.93
CA LEU A 258 -25.98 13.53 9.27
C LEU A 258 -25.62 14.41 8.09
N VAL A 259 -25.68 15.73 8.28
CA VAL A 259 -25.34 16.73 7.26
C VAL A 259 -24.09 17.49 7.70
N GLN A 260 -23.04 17.45 6.89
CA GLN A 260 -21.78 18.19 7.09
C GLN A 260 -21.29 18.75 5.75
N GLY A 261 -21.46 20.05 5.52
CA GLY A 261 -21.17 20.65 4.20
C GLY A 261 -22.01 20.01 3.08
N PRO A 262 -21.41 19.56 1.95
CA PRO A 262 -22.14 18.85 0.90
C PRO A 262 -22.38 17.36 1.21
N ALA A 263 -21.82 16.82 2.30
CA ALA A 263 -21.99 15.42 2.66
C ALA A 263 -23.31 15.21 3.43
N ASN A 264 -24.09 14.22 2.99
CA ASN A 264 -25.34 13.81 3.63
C ASN A 264 -25.33 12.27 3.78
N LEU A 265 -25.27 11.79 5.01
CA LEU A 265 -25.28 10.35 5.35
C LEU A 265 -26.55 10.01 6.10
N THR A 266 -27.11 8.83 5.85
CA THR A 266 -28.36 8.40 6.50
C THR A 266 -28.17 7.05 7.18
N PHE A 267 -28.21 7.07 8.51
CA PHE A 267 -28.05 5.90 9.34
C PHE A 267 -29.43 5.35 9.72
N ALA A 268 -29.66 4.05 9.51
CA ALA A 268 -30.84 3.35 10.00
C ALA A 268 -30.53 2.66 11.34
N ARG A 269 -31.45 2.69 12.29
CA ARG A 269 -31.27 2.04 13.59
C ARG A 269 -31.16 0.54 13.40
N ILE A 270 -30.15 -0.05 14.02
CA ILE A 270 -29.99 -1.50 14.06
C ILE A 270 -30.97 -2.01 15.12
N THR A 271 -32.20 -2.30 14.73
CA THR A 271 -33.16 -3.02 15.58
C THR A 271 -32.62 -4.44 15.79
N ARG A 272 -32.25 -4.80 17.02
CA ARG A 272 -32.22 -6.22 17.40
C ARG A 272 -33.66 -6.73 17.42
N ASP A 273 -33.83 -7.95 16.94
CA ASP A 273 -35.03 -8.80 17.01
C ASP A 273 -36.07 -8.63 15.88
N ALA A 274 -35.86 -9.38 14.78
CA ALA A 274 -36.87 -10.17 14.05
C ALA A 274 -36.33 -10.71 12.70
N ALA A 275 -35.46 -9.97 12.00
CA ALA A 275 -34.98 -10.35 10.67
C ALA A 275 -33.87 -11.43 10.67
N ALA A 276 -33.11 -11.55 11.77
CA ALA A 276 -32.10 -12.60 11.93
C ALA A 276 -32.72 -13.99 12.18
N ALA A 277 -33.96 -14.07 12.65
CA ALA A 277 -34.67 -15.34 12.86
C ALA A 277 -35.28 -15.89 11.57
N ALA A 278 -35.70 -15.02 10.63
CA ALA A 278 -36.24 -15.46 9.34
C ALA A 278 -35.15 -15.91 8.35
N ALA A 279 -33.95 -15.31 8.41
CA ALA A 279 -32.79 -15.75 7.62
C ALA A 279 -32.15 -17.05 8.15
N ALA A 280 -32.45 -17.44 9.39
CA ALA A 280 -32.01 -18.70 9.99
C ALA A 280 -32.93 -19.90 9.67
N ALA A 281 -34.05 -19.68 8.96
CA ALA A 281 -35.03 -20.71 8.62
C ALA A 281 -34.93 -21.22 7.16
N ALA A 282 -34.04 -20.66 6.34
CA ALA A 282 -33.65 -21.32 5.10
C ALA A 282 -32.60 -22.39 5.43
N PRO A 283 -32.76 -23.66 4.99
CA PRO A 283 -31.74 -24.66 5.22
C PRO A 283 -30.44 -24.15 4.60
N ALA A 284 -29.43 -23.94 5.45
CA ALA A 284 -28.08 -23.70 4.98
C ALA A 284 -27.73 -24.81 3.97
N PRO A 285 -27.13 -24.49 2.81
CA PRO A 285 -26.57 -25.54 1.97
C PRO A 285 -25.67 -26.40 2.86
N ALA A 286 -25.84 -27.72 2.76
CA ALA A 286 -25.19 -28.67 3.65
C ALA A 286 -23.71 -28.30 3.84
N ARG A 287 -23.32 -28.16 5.11
CA ARG A 287 -21.96 -27.80 5.54
C ARG A 287 -20.97 -28.69 4.79
N PRO A 288 -20.08 -28.15 3.93
CA PRO A 288 -18.96 -28.92 3.43
C PRO A 288 -18.14 -29.35 4.63
N ALA A 289 -17.71 -30.61 4.64
CA ALA A 289 -16.86 -31.15 5.70
C ALA A 289 -15.67 -30.21 5.98
N PRO A 290 -15.17 -30.12 7.24
CA PRO A 290 -13.90 -29.45 7.51
C PRO A 290 -12.85 -29.93 6.50
N PRO A 291 -11.92 -29.06 6.05
CA PRO A 291 -10.88 -29.48 5.12
C PRO A 291 -10.25 -30.75 5.67
N ALA A 292 -10.29 -31.81 4.86
CA ALA A 292 -9.75 -33.09 5.25
C ALA A 292 -8.33 -32.87 5.78
N VAL A 293 -7.98 -33.53 6.88
CA VAL A 293 -6.59 -33.58 7.34
C VAL A 293 -5.75 -33.97 6.13
N VAL A 294 -4.99 -33.01 5.58
CA VAL A 294 -4.20 -33.27 4.38
C VAL A 294 -3.25 -34.39 4.78
N PRO A 295 -3.34 -35.57 4.14
CA PRO A 295 -2.46 -36.67 4.46
C PRO A 295 -1.02 -36.17 4.36
N ARG A 296 -0.18 -36.63 5.29
CA ARG A 296 1.24 -36.28 5.29
C ARG A 296 1.78 -36.48 3.87
N ALA A 297 2.35 -35.43 3.29
CA ALA A 297 2.94 -35.52 1.97
C ALA A 297 4.06 -36.58 2.00
N THR A 298 4.02 -37.53 1.07
CA THR A 298 5.04 -38.57 0.93
C THR A 298 6.05 -38.12 -0.11
N GLY A 299 7.10 -37.42 0.33
CA GLY A 299 8.21 -36.97 -0.51
C GLY A 299 8.79 -35.62 -0.07
N PRO A 300 10.01 -35.25 -0.52
CA PRO A 300 10.62 -33.96 -0.21
C PRO A 300 9.75 -32.80 -0.69
N ARG A 301 9.59 -31.77 0.15
CA ARG A 301 8.79 -30.57 -0.15
C ARG A 301 9.71 -29.39 -0.44
N ASN A 302 9.59 -28.81 -1.62
CA ASN A 302 10.39 -27.67 -2.07
C ASN A 302 9.65 -26.34 -1.87
N TRP A 303 10.42 -25.26 -1.82
CA TRP A 303 9.96 -23.87 -1.79
C TRP A 303 10.75 -23.06 -2.84
N PRO A 304 10.48 -23.27 -4.13
CA PRO A 304 11.41 -22.91 -5.22
C PRO A 304 11.52 -21.42 -5.54
N ALA A 305 10.56 -20.60 -5.11
CA ALA A 305 10.44 -19.20 -5.48
C ALA A 305 9.89 -18.35 -4.32
N PHE A 306 9.66 -17.06 -4.56
CA PHE A 306 8.93 -16.20 -3.62
C PHE A 306 7.59 -16.84 -3.25
N ARG A 307 7.39 -17.09 -1.95
CA ARG A 307 6.22 -17.80 -1.39
C ARG A 307 6.01 -19.22 -1.95
N GLY A 308 7.07 -19.87 -2.40
CA GLY A 308 7.05 -21.27 -2.80
C GLY A 308 6.49 -21.47 -4.20
N ASP A 309 5.87 -22.62 -4.42
CA ASP A 309 5.33 -22.98 -5.73
C ASP A 309 4.16 -22.06 -6.13
N GLY A 310 4.20 -21.52 -7.35
CA GLY A 310 3.20 -20.59 -7.87
C GLY A 310 2.93 -19.35 -6.99
N ALA A 311 3.89 -18.95 -6.14
CA ALA A 311 3.73 -17.91 -5.12
C ALA A 311 2.55 -18.15 -4.13
N ALA A 312 2.13 -19.40 -3.94
CA ALA A 312 0.94 -19.76 -3.19
C ALA A 312 1.04 -19.50 -1.69
N GLY A 313 2.25 -19.57 -1.11
CA GLY A 313 2.47 -19.42 0.33
C GLY A 313 1.91 -20.58 1.16
N ASN A 314 1.74 -21.77 0.57
CA ASN A 314 1.19 -22.95 1.23
C ASN A 314 2.27 -24.02 1.48
N GLY A 315 2.45 -24.38 2.75
CA GLY A 315 3.37 -25.41 3.24
C GLY A 315 2.68 -26.62 3.90
N ASP A 316 1.42 -26.93 3.56
CA ASP A 316 0.64 -28.01 4.18
C ASP A 316 1.27 -29.40 4.15
N GLY A 317 0.91 -30.20 5.14
CA GLY A 317 1.25 -31.62 5.27
C GLY A 317 2.66 -31.85 5.81
N GLN A 318 3.29 -30.80 6.35
CA GLN A 318 4.71 -30.78 6.73
C GLN A 318 4.93 -30.74 8.25
N ARG A 319 3.86 -30.53 9.04
CA ARG A 319 3.88 -30.43 10.51
C ARG A 319 4.78 -29.29 10.99
N ALA A 320 4.64 -28.13 10.37
CA ALA A 320 5.33 -26.91 10.78
C ALA A 320 5.08 -26.63 12.27
N VAL A 321 6.15 -26.26 13.00
CA VAL A 321 6.05 -25.96 14.43
C VAL A 321 5.37 -24.61 14.65
N THR A 322 4.55 -24.50 15.69
CA THR A 322 3.83 -23.26 16.03
C THR A 322 4.57 -22.40 17.06
N GLU A 323 5.42 -23.02 17.87
CA GLU A 323 6.15 -22.36 18.94
C GLU A 323 7.65 -22.63 18.83
N TRP A 324 8.46 -21.60 19.07
CA TRP A 324 9.91 -21.69 19.20
C TRP A 324 10.40 -20.52 20.07
N ASP A 325 11.63 -20.60 20.53
CA ASP A 325 12.24 -19.53 21.32
C ASP A 325 13.73 -19.39 20.96
N VAL A 326 14.10 -18.21 20.45
CA VAL A 326 15.45 -17.95 19.96
C VAL A 326 16.48 -17.91 21.09
N THR A 327 16.08 -17.48 22.30
CA THR A 327 16.99 -17.33 23.44
C THR A 327 17.40 -18.69 24.03
N SER A 328 16.43 -19.58 24.23
CA SER A 328 16.62 -20.93 24.78
C SER A 328 16.99 -21.97 23.73
N GLY A 329 16.77 -21.67 22.45
CA GLY A 329 16.97 -22.59 21.34
C GLY A 329 15.82 -23.60 21.12
N LYS A 330 14.69 -23.45 21.82
CA LYS A 330 13.51 -24.32 21.62
C LYS A 330 13.10 -24.30 20.15
N ASN A 331 13.10 -25.46 19.50
CA ASN A 331 12.77 -25.65 18.08
C ASN A 331 13.62 -24.81 17.11
N ILE A 332 14.81 -24.36 17.52
CA ILE A 332 15.80 -23.73 16.64
C ILE A 332 16.84 -24.79 16.27
N LYS A 333 16.85 -25.21 15.00
CA LYS A 333 17.81 -26.19 14.49
C LYS A 333 19.19 -25.56 14.29
N TRP A 334 19.19 -24.35 13.73
CA TRP A 334 20.40 -23.61 13.42
C TRP A 334 20.09 -22.12 13.24
N LYS A 335 21.14 -21.32 13.44
CA LYS A 335 21.20 -19.87 13.19
C LYS A 335 22.51 -19.61 12.43
N THR A 336 22.41 -19.01 11.25
CA THR A 336 23.57 -18.73 10.40
C THR A 336 23.61 -17.25 10.05
N ALA A 337 24.74 -16.59 10.32
CA ALA A 337 24.94 -15.19 9.95
C ALA A 337 25.06 -15.06 8.43
N ILE A 338 24.33 -14.10 7.86
CA ILE A 338 24.40 -13.74 6.44
C ILE A 338 24.61 -12.23 6.37
N PRO A 339 25.86 -11.77 6.15
CA PRO A 339 26.21 -10.35 6.16
C PRO A 339 25.44 -9.52 5.14
N GLY A 340 25.38 -8.21 5.38
CA GLY A 340 24.65 -7.27 4.55
C GLY A 340 23.15 -7.29 4.81
N ILE A 341 22.41 -6.59 3.96
CA ILE A 341 20.97 -6.39 4.12
C ILE A 341 20.25 -6.97 2.90
N ALA A 342 19.19 -7.72 3.16
CA ALA A 342 18.26 -8.18 2.13
C ALA A 342 16.83 -8.25 2.67
N THR A 343 15.89 -7.89 1.81
CA THR A 343 14.45 -8.11 2.01
C THR A 343 13.94 -9.30 1.17
N SER A 344 14.80 -9.91 0.35
CA SER A 344 14.50 -11.13 -0.40
C SER A 344 14.20 -12.31 0.52
N SER A 345 13.22 -13.13 0.14
CA SER A 345 12.93 -14.40 0.81
C SER A 345 14.00 -15.47 0.54
N PRO A 346 14.19 -16.42 1.47
CA PRO A 346 14.93 -17.64 1.16
C PRO A 346 14.10 -18.55 0.25
N VAL A 347 14.77 -19.36 -0.57
CA VAL A 347 14.17 -20.47 -1.32
C VAL A 347 14.82 -21.78 -0.92
N VAL A 348 14.06 -22.87 -1.02
CA VAL A 348 14.50 -24.19 -0.56
C VAL A 348 14.24 -25.24 -1.64
N TRP A 349 15.23 -26.07 -1.94
CA TRP A 349 15.05 -27.22 -2.82
C TRP A 349 15.85 -28.42 -2.34
N GLY A 350 15.17 -29.52 -2.05
CA GLY A 350 15.79 -30.70 -1.45
C GLY A 350 16.47 -30.34 -0.13
N ASP A 351 17.77 -30.56 -0.05
CA ASP A 351 18.62 -30.26 1.11
C ASP A 351 19.26 -28.85 1.06
N ARG A 352 18.96 -28.03 0.05
CA ARG A 352 19.57 -26.71 -0.12
C ARG A 352 18.63 -25.58 0.26
N VAL A 353 19.16 -24.62 1.01
CA VAL A 353 18.57 -23.29 1.20
C VAL A 353 19.40 -22.28 0.41
N PHE A 354 18.75 -21.42 -0.36
CA PHE A 354 19.40 -20.31 -1.06
C PHE A 354 18.89 -18.96 -0.56
N ALA A 355 19.81 -18.02 -0.40
CA ALA A 355 19.49 -16.64 -0.02
C ALA A 355 20.45 -15.67 -0.69
N VAL A 356 19.96 -14.46 -0.96
CA VAL A 356 20.77 -13.38 -1.54
C VAL A 356 20.95 -12.23 -0.55
N THR A 357 21.99 -11.43 -0.76
CA THR A 357 22.27 -10.26 0.07
C THR A 357 23.05 -9.20 -0.71
N ALA A 358 23.03 -7.97 -0.20
CA ALA A 358 23.92 -6.90 -0.62
C ALA A 358 24.70 -6.35 0.57
N ILE A 359 26.02 -6.28 0.44
CA ILE A 359 26.93 -5.85 1.49
C ILE A 359 27.54 -4.51 1.09
N SER A 360 27.18 -3.44 1.80
CA SER A 360 27.77 -2.10 1.63
C SER A 360 29.18 -2.06 2.22
N LYS A 361 30.15 -1.50 1.48
CA LYS A 361 31.50 -1.24 1.97
C LYS A 361 31.54 -0.16 3.03
N ALA A 362 30.67 0.85 2.95
CA ALA A 362 30.54 1.89 3.96
C ALA A 362 29.87 1.38 5.25
N GLY A 363 29.24 0.20 5.18
CA GLY A 363 28.25 -0.22 6.16
C GLY A 363 26.94 0.53 5.96
N ASP A 364 25.83 -0.09 6.37
CA ASP A 364 24.50 0.51 6.22
C ASP A 364 23.75 0.43 7.55
N ASN A 365 23.59 1.58 8.19
CA ASN A 365 22.83 1.77 9.43
C ASN A 365 21.54 2.56 9.19
N THR A 366 21.13 2.73 7.93
CA THR A 366 20.01 3.60 7.53
C THR A 366 18.70 2.82 7.34
N PHE A 367 18.71 1.51 7.59
CA PHE A 367 17.52 0.66 7.48
C PHE A 367 16.46 1.08 8.51
N LYS A 368 15.23 1.33 8.07
CA LYS A 368 14.14 1.83 8.92
C LYS A 368 12.90 0.95 8.78
N THR A 369 12.34 0.47 9.88
CA THR A 369 11.02 -0.20 9.97
C THR A 369 9.93 0.79 10.41
N GLY A 370 8.65 0.40 10.35
CA GLY A 370 7.55 1.19 10.92
C GLY A 370 6.65 1.87 9.87
N LEU A 371 5.48 2.39 10.28
CA LEU A 371 4.60 3.15 9.39
C LEU A 371 5.04 4.62 9.38
N TYR A 372 5.70 5.05 8.31
CA TYR A 372 6.13 6.44 8.13
C TYR A 372 5.96 6.88 6.68
N GLY A 373 5.75 8.19 6.47
CA GLY A 373 5.52 8.79 5.16
C GLY A 373 6.78 9.30 4.45
N ASP A 374 7.95 9.19 5.09
CA ASP A 374 9.23 9.58 4.49
C ASP A 374 9.59 8.64 3.34
N VAL A 375 9.47 9.16 2.13
CA VAL A 375 9.76 8.47 0.87
C VAL A 375 11.20 8.70 0.39
N LYS A 376 12.00 9.51 1.11
CA LYS A 376 13.34 9.89 0.66
C LYS A 376 14.25 8.66 0.55
N PRO A 377 14.96 8.49 -0.57
CA PRO A 377 15.87 7.37 -0.75
C PRO A 377 17.12 7.50 0.12
N VAL A 378 17.80 6.38 0.34
CA VAL A 378 19.10 6.33 1.01
C VAL A 378 20.21 6.73 0.04
N ASP A 379 21.08 7.65 0.47
CA ASP A 379 22.15 8.21 -0.38
C ASP A 379 23.41 7.33 -0.47
N ASP A 380 23.45 6.18 0.21
CA ASP A 380 24.56 5.21 0.10
C ASP A 380 24.63 4.59 -1.31
N LEU A 381 25.54 5.15 -2.10
CA LEU A 381 25.98 4.61 -3.38
C LEU A 381 27.46 4.17 -3.32
N SER A 382 27.96 3.83 -2.12
CA SER A 382 29.29 3.25 -1.98
C SER A 382 29.37 1.88 -2.67
N GLU A 383 30.58 1.36 -2.84
CA GLU A 383 30.77 0.01 -3.40
C GLU A 383 30.01 -1.04 -2.59
N HIS A 384 29.26 -1.89 -3.28
CA HIS A 384 28.50 -3.01 -2.72
C HIS A 384 28.96 -4.33 -3.34
N GLN A 385 28.86 -5.41 -2.56
CA GLN A 385 28.93 -6.78 -3.06
C GLN A 385 27.54 -7.40 -3.05
N TRP A 386 27.04 -7.83 -4.21
CA TRP A 386 25.84 -8.65 -4.30
C TRP A 386 26.23 -10.11 -4.26
N LYS A 387 25.71 -10.85 -3.28
CA LYS A 387 26.07 -12.24 -3.03
C LYS A 387 24.85 -13.15 -3.03
N ILE A 388 25.12 -14.42 -3.34
CA ILE A 388 24.21 -15.55 -3.12
C ILE A 388 24.92 -16.60 -2.24
N TYR A 389 24.16 -17.21 -1.34
CA TYR A 389 24.59 -18.28 -0.45
C TYR A 389 23.78 -19.54 -0.72
N SER A 390 24.43 -20.69 -0.65
CA SER A 390 23.79 -22.00 -0.52
C SER A 390 24.14 -22.60 0.83
N LEU A 391 23.13 -23.00 1.59
CA LEU A 391 23.27 -23.61 2.90
C LEU A 391 22.67 -25.02 2.88
N ASP A 392 23.23 -25.89 3.72
CA ASP A 392 22.61 -27.15 4.09
C ASP A 392 21.37 -26.89 4.93
N LYS A 393 20.22 -27.44 4.54
CA LYS A 393 18.93 -27.23 5.21
C LYS A 393 18.90 -27.84 6.61
N ALA A 394 19.60 -28.94 6.84
CA ALA A 394 19.55 -29.65 8.12
C ALA A 394 20.40 -28.94 9.19
N SER A 395 21.57 -28.43 8.82
CA SER A 395 22.56 -27.88 9.76
C SER A 395 22.74 -26.36 9.66
N GLY A 396 22.23 -25.72 8.61
CA GLY A 396 22.47 -24.30 8.33
C GLY A 396 23.91 -23.99 7.90
N LYS A 397 24.73 -25.00 7.61
CA LYS A 397 26.13 -24.79 7.21
C LYS A 397 26.16 -24.17 5.81
N ILE A 398 26.93 -23.10 5.64
CA ILE A 398 27.21 -22.56 4.30
C ILE A 398 28.00 -23.60 3.52
N LEU A 399 27.40 -24.08 2.43
CA LEU A 399 28.00 -25.03 1.49
C LEU A 399 28.86 -24.29 0.47
N TRP A 400 28.38 -23.14 0.00
CA TRP A 400 29.15 -22.21 -0.80
C TRP A 400 28.53 -20.80 -0.75
N GLU A 401 29.35 -19.81 -1.07
CA GLU A 401 28.93 -18.43 -1.34
C GLU A 401 29.55 -17.95 -2.65
N ARG A 402 28.85 -17.07 -3.37
CA ARG A 402 29.34 -16.43 -4.59
C ARG A 402 29.02 -14.95 -4.60
N THR A 403 29.99 -14.14 -4.99
CA THR A 403 29.77 -12.74 -5.36
C THR A 403 29.32 -12.69 -6.80
N ALA A 404 28.08 -12.26 -7.03
CA ALA A 404 27.55 -12.08 -8.37
C ALA A 404 28.20 -10.88 -9.06
N ILE A 405 28.40 -9.78 -8.32
CA ILE A 405 29.05 -8.56 -8.82
C ILE A 405 29.48 -7.67 -7.64
N THR A 406 30.56 -6.91 -7.84
CA THR A 406 31.03 -5.86 -6.93
C THR A 406 31.08 -4.55 -7.68
N MET A 407 30.31 -3.55 -7.24
CA MET A 407 30.28 -2.21 -7.84
C MET A 407 29.52 -1.22 -6.94
N ALA A 408 29.60 0.07 -7.22
CA ALA A 408 28.62 1.02 -6.70
C ALA A 408 27.22 0.73 -7.31
N PRO A 409 26.14 0.76 -6.52
CA PRO A 409 24.78 0.57 -7.05
C PRO A 409 24.44 1.70 -8.02
N ARG A 410 23.75 1.35 -9.11
CA ARG A 410 23.34 2.33 -10.15
C ARG A 410 22.07 3.10 -9.77
N THR A 411 21.37 2.64 -8.74
CA THR A 411 20.15 3.26 -8.19
C THR A 411 20.20 3.23 -6.67
N LYS A 412 19.58 4.24 -6.03
CA LYS A 412 19.35 4.23 -4.59
C LYS A 412 18.27 3.20 -4.22
N ARG A 413 18.00 3.11 -2.92
CA ARG A 413 16.95 2.25 -2.34
C ARG A 413 16.04 3.03 -1.39
N HIS A 414 14.84 2.52 -1.18
CA HIS A 414 13.97 2.96 -0.10
C HIS A 414 14.59 2.59 1.27
N PRO A 415 14.41 3.38 2.35
CA PRO A 415 14.93 3.05 3.68
C PRO A 415 14.45 1.70 4.25
N LYS A 416 13.23 1.25 3.90
CA LYS A 416 12.72 -0.13 4.16
C LYS A 416 13.24 -1.20 3.20
N GLY A 417 13.76 -0.79 2.05
CA GLY A 417 14.21 -1.69 1.00
C GLY A 417 15.67 -2.09 1.19
N SER A 418 16.14 -2.97 0.31
CA SER A 418 17.55 -3.36 0.22
C SER A 418 18.05 -3.29 -1.22
N GLN A 419 19.37 -3.32 -1.41
CA GLN A 419 19.95 -3.48 -2.74
C GLN A 419 19.80 -4.92 -3.29
N ALA A 420 19.23 -5.85 -2.52
CA ALA A 420 18.97 -7.25 -2.89
C ALA A 420 17.53 -7.66 -2.47
N SER A 421 16.53 -7.00 -3.06
CA SER A 421 15.12 -7.19 -2.69
C SER A 421 14.42 -8.33 -3.45
N SER A 422 14.87 -8.67 -4.65
CA SER A 422 14.30 -9.76 -5.45
C SER A 422 14.68 -11.13 -4.87
N THR A 423 13.67 -11.93 -4.51
CA THR A 423 13.83 -13.35 -4.13
C THR A 423 14.35 -14.17 -5.31
N PRO A 424 15.38 -15.03 -5.14
CA PRO A 424 15.85 -15.93 -6.19
C PRO A 424 14.83 -17.02 -6.55
N VAL A 425 15.08 -17.76 -7.64
CA VAL A 425 14.21 -18.87 -8.09
C VAL A 425 15.05 -20.09 -8.47
N THR A 426 14.52 -21.30 -8.28
CA THR A 426 15.20 -22.55 -8.64
C THR A 426 14.26 -23.60 -9.21
N ASP A 427 14.78 -24.41 -10.15
CA ASP A 427 14.15 -25.62 -10.71
C ASP A 427 14.76 -26.92 -10.14
N GLY A 428 15.61 -26.82 -9.13
CA GLY A 428 16.35 -27.96 -8.57
C GLY A 428 17.62 -28.36 -9.31
N ARG A 429 17.91 -27.74 -10.44
CA ARG A 429 19.15 -27.94 -11.20
C ARG A 429 20.02 -26.71 -11.15
N ARG A 430 19.38 -25.54 -11.17
CA ARG A 430 20.02 -24.23 -11.09
C ARG A 430 19.28 -23.30 -10.16
N VAL A 431 19.97 -22.28 -9.68
CA VAL A 431 19.40 -21.15 -8.93
C VAL A 431 19.70 -19.86 -9.67
N ILE A 432 18.70 -19.00 -9.80
CA ILE A 432 18.75 -17.76 -10.57
C ILE A 432 18.41 -16.59 -9.64
N ALA A 433 19.22 -15.54 -9.65
CA ALA A 433 18.99 -14.33 -8.87
C ALA A 433 19.01 -13.07 -9.76
N VAL A 434 18.20 -12.08 -9.39
CA VAL A 434 18.17 -10.75 -10.00
C VAL A 434 18.64 -9.72 -8.97
N PHE A 435 19.57 -8.87 -9.37
CA PHE A 435 20.09 -7.77 -8.56
C PHE A 435 19.80 -6.47 -9.28
N GLY A 436 18.62 -5.88 -9.05
CA GLY A 436 18.11 -4.79 -9.90
C GLY A 436 18.93 -3.51 -9.91
N SER A 437 19.50 -3.10 -8.77
CA SER A 437 20.35 -1.90 -8.70
C SER A 437 21.74 -2.10 -9.30
N ALA A 438 22.24 -3.34 -9.33
CA ALA A 438 23.38 -3.72 -10.16
C ALA A 438 22.98 -3.96 -11.62
N GLY A 439 21.70 -4.25 -11.88
CA GLY A 439 21.12 -4.51 -13.19
C GLY A 439 21.57 -5.82 -13.83
N VAL A 440 21.73 -6.88 -13.03
CA VAL A 440 22.17 -8.19 -13.52
C VAL A 440 21.23 -9.31 -13.10
N MET A 441 21.08 -10.31 -13.97
CA MET A 441 20.50 -11.62 -13.64
C MET A 441 21.56 -12.69 -13.85
N VAL A 442 21.75 -13.58 -12.88
CA VAL A 442 22.82 -14.59 -12.92
C VAL A 442 22.25 -15.94 -12.50
N ALA A 443 22.69 -17.00 -13.15
CA ALA A 443 22.35 -18.37 -12.82
C ALA A 443 23.57 -19.17 -12.39
N TRP A 444 23.39 -20.02 -11.39
CA TRP A 444 24.39 -20.98 -10.94
C TRP A 444 23.82 -22.38 -10.90
N ASP A 445 24.67 -23.39 -11.07
CA ASP A 445 24.33 -24.75 -10.66
C ASP A 445 24.28 -24.88 -9.11
N PHE A 446 23.88 -26.05 -8.62
CA PHE A 446 23.81 -26.32 -7.17
C PHE A 446 25.18 -26.45 -6.48
N ASN A 447 26.27 -26.47 -7.24
CA ASN A 447 27.65 -26.43 -6.75
C ASN A 447 28.23 -25.01 -6.73
N GLY A 448 27.46 -24.01 -7.17
CA GLY A 448 27.86 -22.61 -7.22
C GLY A 448 28.72 -22.26 -8.44
N THR A 449 28.73 -23.08 -9.48
CA THR A 449 29.33 -22.74 -10.78
C THR A 449 28.39 -21.81 -11.53
N GLU A 450 28.87 -20.64 -11.95
CA GLU A 450 28.08 -19.73 -12.80
C GLU A 450 27.82 -20.40 -14.16
N LEU A 451 26.55 -20.43 -14.56
CA LEU A 451 26.11 -21.01 -15.83
C LEU A 451 25.99 -19.95 -16.92
N TRP A 452 25.38 -18.81 -16.57
CA TRP A 452 25.18 -17.68 -17.47
C TRP A 452 24.83 -16.41 -16.69
N ARG A 453 24.93 -15.28 -17.40
CA ARG A 453 24.64 -13.95 -16.90
C ARG A 453 24.00 -13.09 -17.97
N VAL A 454 23.06 -12.24 -17.56
CA VAL A 454 22.37 -11.27 -18.39
C VAL A 454 22.52 -9.87 -17.77
N ASP A 455 22.90 -8.89 -18.59
CA ASP A 455 22.77 -7.46 -18.24
C ASP A 455 21.32 -7.03 -18.53
N LEU A 456 20.63 -6.59 -17.49
CA LEU A 456 19.24 -6.12 -17.56
C LEU A 456 19.17 -4.61 -17.81
N GLY A 457 20.30 -3.91 -17.82
CA GLY A 457 20.37 -2.46 -17.72
C GLY A 457 19.99 -1.98 -16.32
N VAL A 458 19.89 -0.67 -16.16
CA VAL A 458 19.51 -0.07 -14.87
C VAL A 458 18.02 -0.28 -14.62
N LEU A 459 17.67 -1.01 -13.55
CA LEU A 459 16.27 -1.15 -13.11
C LEU A 459 15.90 -0.05 -12.11
N ASP A 460 15.79 1.17 -12.61
CA ASP A 460 15.43 2.35 -11.79
C ASP A 460 13.93 2.35 -11.45
N SER A 461 13.59 1.78 -10.30
CA SER A 461 12.22 1.80 -9.75
C SER A 461 12.16 2.85 -8.66
N GLY A 462 11.19 3.76 -8.77
CA GLY A 462 11.04 4.88 -7.86
C GLY A 462 9.69 5.58 -8.00
N TRP A 463 9.51 6.67 -7.27
CA TRP A 463 8.31 7.47 -7.40
C TRP A 463 8.25 8.12 -8.78
N PHE A 464 7.17 7.88 -9.50
CA PHE A 464 7.04 8.23 -10.91
C PHE A 464 6.88 9.74 -11.18
N PHE A 465 6.63 10.57 -10.15
CA PHE A 465 6.61 12.03 -10.28
C PHE A 465 7.94 12.71 -10.07
N ASP A 466 8.85 12.06 -9.34
CA ASP A 466 10.17 12.61 -9.06
C ASP A 466 11.22 11.52 -9.27
N PRO A 467 11.98 11.59 -10.38
CA PRO A 467 12.93 10.55 -10.71
C PRO A 467 14.07 10.41 -9.69
N ASN A 468 14.24 11.39 -8.79
CA ASN A 468 15.22 11.33 -7.73
C ASN A 468 14.77 10.45 -6.54
N PHE A 469 13.49 10.11 -6.44
CA PHE A 469 12.93 9.26 -5.38
C PHE A 469 13.01 7.77 -5.77
N GLN A 470 14.23 7.24 -5.85
CA GLN A 470 14.48 5.85 -6.21
C GLN A 470 14.26 4.90 -5.02
N TRP A 471 13.39 3.91 -5.17
CA TRP A 471 13.03 2.98 -4.10
C TRP A 471 13.66 1.60 -4.25
N GLY A 472 14.20 1.30 -5.43
CA GLY A 472 14.85 0.04 -5.75
C GLY A 472 13.87 -0.99 -6.30
N HIS A 473 14.37 -1.88 -7.15
CA HIS A 473 13.59 -2.94 -7.78
C HIS A 473 13.39 -4.14 -6.84
N SER A 474 12.20 -4.76 -6.84
CA SER A 474 11.90 -5.92 -5.99
C SER A 474 11.12 -7.05 -6.67
N SER A 475 10.68 -6.91 -7.92
CA SER A 475 10.03 -8.01 -8.63
C SER A 475 11.00 -9.19 -8.72
N SER A 476 10.51 -10.38 -8.40
CA SER A 476 11.28 -11.61 -8.47
C SER A 476 11.18 -12.25 -9.86
N PRO A 477 12.25 -12.93 -10.32
CA PRO A 477 12.13 -13.84 -11.45
C PRO A 477 11.24 -15.04 -11.07
N ILE A 478 10.50 -15.56 -12.04
CA ILE A 478 9.82 -16.86 -11.94
C ILE A 478 10.34 -17.82 -13.00
N ILE A 479 10.31 -19.12 -12.73
CA ILE A 479 10.59 -20.14 -13.75
C ILE A 479 9.25 -20.68 -14.26
N TYR A 480 9.10 -20.69 -15.58
CA TYR A 480 7.99 -21.33 -16.26
C TYR A 480 8.55 -22.22 -17.37
N ARG A 481 8.39 -23.54 -17.20
CA ARG A 481 8.94 -24.55 -18.12
C ARG A 481 10.45 -24.31 -18.36
N ASN A 482 10.82 -24.01 -19.60
CA ASN A 482 12.21 -23.79 -20.01
C ASN A 482 12.59 -22.29 -20.01
N SER A 483 11.82 -21.43 -19.34
CA SER A 483 12.06 -19.99 -19.32
C SER A 483 12.16 -19.45 -17.89
N VAL A 484 12.98 -18.43 -17.72
CA VAL A 484 12.90 -17.49 -16.59
C VAL A 484 12.22 -16.23 -17.08
N ILE A 485 11.22 -15.75 -16.33
CA ILE A 485 10.41 -14.58 -16.68
C ILE A 485 10.60 -13.51 -15.61
N LEU A 486 10.77 -12.25 -16.02
CA LEU A 486 10.88 -11.10 -15.13
C LEU A 486 9.93 -9.98 -15.58
N GLN A 487 9.10 -9.52 -14.65
CA GLN A 487 8.41 -8.23 -14.74
C GLN A 487 9.37 -7.14 -14.24
N ALA A 488 9.68 -6.16 -15.07
CA ALA A 488 10.58 -5.04 -14.77
C ALA A 488 9.88 -3.73 -15.10
N ASP A 489 9.01 -3.31 -14.18
CA ASP A 489 8.30 -2.03 -14.26
C ASP A 489 9.10 -0.96 -13.53
N VAL A 490 9.57 0.03 -14.27
CA VAL A 490 10.59 1.01 -13.85
C VAL A 490 10.19 2.40 -14.33
N GLN A 491 10.93 3.43 -13.93
CA GLN A 491 10.62 4.81 -14.32
C GLN A 491 10.62 5.03 -15.84
N LYS A 492 11.52 4.35 -16.55
CA LYS A 492 11.67 4.45 -18.01
C LYS A 492 11.87 3.07 -18.61
N ASN A 493 11.13 2.79 -19.68
CA ASN A 493 11.22 1.56 -20.46
C ASN A 493 10.80 0.30 -19.68
N SER A 494 9.71 0.35 -18.92
CA SER A 494 9.08 -0.82 -18.30
C SER A 494 8.87 -1.96 -19.30
N TYR A 495 9.09 -3.19 -18.86
CA TYR A 495 8.95 -4.38 -19.71
C TYR A 495 8.63 -5.64 -18.92
N ILE A 496 8.10 -6.64 -19.62
CA ILE A 496 8.16 -8.04 -19.19
C ILE A 496 8.96 -8.84 -20.22
N ALA A 497 9.82 -9.75 -19.78
CA ALA A 497 10.66 -10.53 -20.69
C ALA A 497 10.86 -11.95 -20.20
N ALA A 498 11.22 -12.84 -21.13
CA ALA A 498 11.65 -14.19 -20.84
C ALA A 498 13.01 -14.49 -21.44
N TRP A 499 13.77 -15.31 -20.73
CA TRP A 499 15.05 -15.87 -21.18
C TRP A 499 15.00 -17.38 -21.06
N ASP A 500 15.71 -18.07 -21.95
CA ASP A 500 15.91 -19.51 -21.86
C ASP A 500 16.65 -19.83 -20.56
N VAL A 501 16.07 -20.73 -19.77
CA VAL A 501 16.55 -21.03 -18.42
C VAL A 501 17.93 -21.71 -18.42
N ALA A 502 18.32 -22.35 -19.53
CA ALA A 502 19.59 -23.06 -19.68
C ALA A 502 20.74 -22.18 -20.15
N THR A 503 20.45 -21.20 -20.99
CA THR A 503 21.48 -20.43 -21.69
C THR A 503 21.48 -18.95 -21.34
N GLY A 504 20.41 -18.43 -20.71
CA GLY A 504 20.22 -17.01 -20.49
C GLY A 504 19.91 -16.22 -21.77
N LYS A 505 19.69 -16.88 -22.91
CA LYS A 505 19.33 -16.22 -24.18
C LYS A 505 17.91 -15.66 -24.08
N GLN A 506 17.73 -14.38 -24.39
CA GLN A 506 16.40 -13.77 -24.42
C GLN A 506 15.50 -14.46 -25.47
N LEU A 507 14.32 -14.89 -25.04
CA LEU A 507 13.30 -15.53 -25.89
C LEU A 507 12.35 -14.49 -26.46
N TRP A 508 11.84 -13.62 -25.60
CA TRP A 508 10.94 -12.52 -25.98
C TRP A 508 11.05 -11.39 -24.95
N LYS A 509 10.65 -10.19 -25.36
CA LYS A 509 10.55 -8.99 -24.52
C LYS A 509 9.39 -8.14 -25.00
N THR A 510 8.48 -7.82 -24.09
CA THR A 510 7.29 -7.03 -24.36
C THR A 510 7.39 -5.71 -23.60
N PRO A 511 7.46 -4.58 -24.30
CA PRO A 511 7.41 -3.26 -23.68
C PRO A 511 6.07 -3.05 -22.95
N ARG A 512 6.13 -2.38 -21.80
CA ARG A 512 4.98 -1.94 -21.00
C ARG A 512 5.01 -0.41 -20.93
N SER A 513 4.98 0.24 -22.10
CA SER A 513 5.26 1.67 -22.25
C SER A 513 4.30 2.61 -21.51
N ASP A 514 3.11 2.13 -21.18
CA ASP A 514 2.11 2.85 -20.38
C ASP A 514 2.19 2.55 -18.87
N GLU A 515 3.19 1.77 -18.43
CA GLU A 515 3.38 1.34 -17.06
C GLU A 515 4.48 2.14 -16.35
N ILE A 516 4.17 2.61 -15.15
CA ILE A 516 5.12 3.28 -14.24
C ILE A 516 5.83 2.25 -13.36
N SER A 517 6.68 2.69 -12.42
CA SER A 517 7.33 1.77 -11.47
C SER A 517 6.32 0.93 -10.68
N THR A 518 6.50 -0.38 -10.69
CA THR A 518 5.76 -1.34 -9.85
C THR A 518 6.71 -2.42 -9.34
N TRP A 519 6.32 -3.10 -8.25
CA TRP A 519 7.20 -3.96 -7.46
C TRP A 519 6.72 -5.41 -7.40
N GLY A 520 5.60 -5.72 -8.05
CA GLY A 520 4.96 -7.03 -8.03
C GLY A 520 5.73 -8.09 -8.81
N THR A 521 5.80 -9.29 -8.22
CA THR A 521 6.27 -10.49 -8.93
C THR A 521 5.11 -11.04 -9.78
N PRO A 522 5.34 -11.50 -11.02
CA PRO A 522 4.30 -12.13 -11.83
C PRO A 522 4.00 -13.55 -11.35
N THR A 523 2.82 -14.07 -11.69
CA THR A 523 2.41 -15.46 -11.38
C THR A 523 1.85 -16.13 -12.64
N ILE A 524 1.92 -17.46 -12.71
CA ILE A 524 1.27 -18.23 -13.77
C ILE A 524 -0.12 -18.67 -13.31
N ALA A 525 -1.13 -18.38 -14.11
CA ALA A 525 -2.47 -18.93 -13.96
C ALA A 525 -2.77 -19.91 -15.09
N ARG A 526 -3.46 -21.00 -14.77
CA ARG A 526 -3.94 -21.97 -15.76
C ARG A 526 -5.46 -21.87 -15.91
N THR A 527 -5.92 -21.82 -17.16
CA THR A 527 -7.34 -21.83 -17.51
C THR A 527 -7.95 -23.23 -17.35
N SER A 528 -9.27 -23.31 -17.27
CA SER A 528 -10.02 -24.58 -17.29
C SER A 528 -9.76 -25.41 -18.56
N GLU A 529 -9.45 -24.73 -19.67
CA GLU A 529 -9.11 -25.34 -20.97
C GLU A 529 -7.62 -25.74 -21.06
N GLY A 530 -6.83 -25.52 -20.00
CA GLY A 530 -5.44 -25.93 -19.94
C GLY A 530 -4.44 -24.95 -20.57
N ARG A 531 -4.84 -23.72 -20.91
CA ARG A 531 -3.91 -22.65 -21.34
C ARG A 531 -3.23 -22.02 -20.12
N ASP A 532 -1.95 -21.66 -20.23
CA ASP A 532 -1.26 -20.85 -19.22
C ASP A 532 -1.26 -19.37 -19.61
N GLU A 533 -1.34 -18.51 -18.61
CA GLU A 533 -1.18 -17.06 -18.75
C GLU A 533 -0.32 -16.50 -17.61
N ILE A 534 0.60 -15.59 -17.94
CA ILE A 534 1.32 -14.79 -16.95
C ILE A 534 0.39 -13.68 -16.49
N VAL A 535 0.22 -13.53 -15.18
CA VAL A 535 -0.52 -12.43 -14.59
C VAL A 535 0.46 -11.48 -13.91
N THR A 536 0.37 -10.19 -14.25
CA THR A 536 1.15 -9.11 -13.63
C THR A 536 0.23 -8.19 -12.84
N ASN A 537 0.69 -7.74 -11.67
CA ASN A 537 0.07 -6.63 -10.94
C ASN A 537 0.85 -5.34 -11.24
N GLY A 538 0.16 -4.34 -11.79
CA GLY A 538 0.72 -3.03 -12.10
C GLY A 538 -0.39 -1.98 -12.07
N THR A 539 -0.17 -0.74 -12.56
CA THR A 539 -1.27 0.26 -12.64
C THR A 539 -2.43 -0.21 -13.51
N LYS A 540 -2.16 -1.16 -14.40
CA LYS A 540 -3.17 -2.09 -14.93
C LYS A 540 -2.72 -3.52 -14.68
N ILE A 541 -3.66 -4.35 -14.30
CA ILE A 541 -3.45 -5.79 -14.18
C ILE A 541 -3.51 -6.35 -15.60
N ARG A 542 -2.56 -7.22 -15.96
CA ARG A 542 -2.46 -7.73 -17.34
C ARG A 542 -2.19 -9.22 -17.35
N GLY A 543 -2.74 -9.87 -18.37
CA GLY A 543 -2.45 -11.25 -18.74
C GLY A 543 -1.56 -11.31 -19.98
N TYR A 544 -0.61 -12.23 -20.01
CA TYR A 544 0.27 -12.47 -21.16
C TYR A 544 0.36 -13.95 -21.50
N ASP A 545 0.55 -14.24 -22.78
CA ASP A 545 0.94 -15.56 -23.26
C ASP A 545 2.39 -15.85 -22.82
N PRO A 546 2.66 -16.91 -22.03
CA PRO A 546 4.01 -17.15 -21.52
C PRO A 546 5.02 -17.58 -22.58
N ALA A 547 4.57 -18.13 -23.72
CA ALA A 547 5.45 -18.60 -24.77
C ALA A 547 5.93 -17.47 -25.68
N THR A 548 5.10 -16.44 -25.86
CA THR A 548 5.34 -15.36 -26.83
C THR A 548 5.51 -13.99 -26.20
N GLY A 549 5.09 -13.80 -24.95
CA GLY A 549 5.03 -12.49 -24.29
C GLY A 549 3.89 -11.61 -24.80
N LYS A 550 2.99 -12.11 -25.66
CA LYS A 550 1.87 -11.34 -26.20
C LYS A 550 0.86 -11.03 -25.09
N GLN A 551 0.48 -9.77 -24.94
CA GLN A 551 -0.60 -9.38 -24.03
C GLN A 551 -1.93 -10.01 -24.48
N LEU A 552 -2.60 -10.70 -23.56
CA LEU A 552 -3.89 -11.36 -23.78
C LEU A 552 -5.05 -10.48 -23.32
N TRP A 553 -4.91 -9.85 -22.14
CA TRP A 553 -5.95 -9.03 -21.55
C TRP A 553 -5.38 -7.96 -20.62
N THR A 554 -6.20 -6.93 -20.33
CA THR A 554 -5.90 -5.85 -19.40
C THR A 554 -7.10 -5.54 -18.50
N LEU A 555 -6.84 -5.11 -17.27
CA LEU A 555 -7.86 -4.74 -16.28
C LEU A 555 -7.42 -3.49 -15.53
N GLY A 556 -8.32 -2.51 -15.47
CA GLY A 556 -8.25 -1.34 -14.61
C GLY A 556 -9.64 -0.90 -14.15
N PRO A 557 -9.74 0.08 -13.23
CA PRO A 557 -8.63 0.78 -12.59
C PRO A 557 -7.90 -0.08 -11.54
N ASN A 558 -6.64 0.24 -11.27
CA ASN A 558 -5.88 -0.35 -10.17
C ASN A 558 -5.16 0.73 -9.34
N SER A 559 -4.61 0.31 -8.21
CA SER A 559 -3.75 1.14 -7.37
C SER A 559 -2.50 1.59 -8.14
N GLU A 560 -2.03 2.80 -7.86
CA GLU A 560 -0.89 3.38 -8.57
C GLU A 560 0.46 2.86 -8.06
N ILE A 561 0.53 2.50 -6.77
CA ILE A 561 1.68 1.81 -6.19
C ILE A 561 1.27 0.37 -5.91
N THR A 562 1.79 -0.54 -6.73
CA THR A 562 1.45 -1.96 -6.69
C THR A 562 2.67 -2.79 -6.35
N ILE A 563 2.52 -3.62 -5.31
CA ILE A 563 3.60 -4.42 -4.74
C ILE A 563 3.17 -5.89 -4.60
N GLY A 564 1.91 -6.13 -4.21
CA GLY A 564 1.38 -7.49 -4.02
C GLY A 564 1.44 -8.34 -5.29
N THR A 565 1.84 -9.60 -5.13
CA THR A 565 1.90 -10.59 -6.21
C THR A 565 0.50 -11.17 -6.51
N PRO A 566 0.10 -11.36 -7.77
CA PRO A 566 -1.13 -12.11 -8.09
C PRO A 566 -1.06 -13.53 -7.52
N VAL A 567 -2.15 -14.04 -6.96
CA VAL A 567 -2.22 -15.42 -6.43
C VAL A 567 -3.34 -16.20 -7.07
N VAL A 568 -3.13 -17.50 -7.25
CA VAL A 568 -4.11 -18.40 -7.88
C VAL A 568 -4.64 -19.38 -6.84
N GLY A 569 -5.96 -19.56 -6.80
CA GLY A 569 -6.63 -20.50 -5.92
C GLY A 569 -8.12 -20.59 -6.24
N ASN A 570 -8.77 -21.71 -5.94
CA ASN A 570 -10.19 -21.93 -6.23
C ASN A 570 -10.57 -21.67 -7.72
N GLY A 571 -9.65 -21.92 -8.66
CA GLY A 571 -9.87 -21.64 -10.09
C GLY A 571 -9.92 -20.14 -10.45
N LEU A 572 -9.56 -19.26 -9.53
CA LEU A 572 -9.57 -17.81 -9.67
C LEU A 572 -8.17 -17.23 -9.49
N ILE A 573 -7.95 -16.05 -10.07
CA ILE A 573 -6.77 -15.22 -9.87
C ILE A 573 -7.18 -14.07 -8.96
N PHE A 574 -6.47 -13.88 -7.85
CA PHE A 574 -6.69 -12.78 -6.93
C PHE A 574 -5.59 -11.75 -7.05
N VAL A 575 -5.98 -10.50 -7.23
CA VAL A 575 -5.07 -9.35 -7.26
C VAL A 575 -5.59 -8.28 -6.30
N THR A 576 -4.68 -7.69 -5.54
CA THR A 576 -4.98 -6.61 -4.61
C THR A 576 -4.09 -5.41 -4.86
N GLY A 577 -4.62 -4.22 -4.60
CA GLY A 577 -3.88 -2.97 -4.51
C GLY A 577 -4.44 -2.12 -3.37
N GLY A 578 -3.58 -1.50 -2.57
CA GLY A 578 -4.02 -0.81 -1.34
C GLY A 578 -3.57 0.63 -1.21
N TYR A 579 -2.81 1.15 -2.17
CA TYR A 579 -2.42 2.55 -2.19
C TYR A 579 -3.57 3.40 -2.76
N PRO A 580 -4.02 4.47 -2.06
CA PRO A 580 -5.08 5.36 -2.55
C PRO A 580 -4.79 5.98 -3.93
N PRO A 581 -5.80 6.44 -4.68
CA PRO A 581 -7.22 6.51 -4.31
C PRO A 581 -8.03 5.23 -4.59
N VAL A 582 -7.53 4.33 -5.44
CA VAL A 582 -8.20 3.07 -5.81
C VAL A 582 -7.56 1.92 -5.05
N ARG A 583 -8.35 1.16 -4.27
CA ARG A 583 -7.84 0.07 -3.43
C ARG A 583 -8.56 -1.24 -3.74
N PRO A 584 -8.35 -1.83 -4.93
CA PRO A 584 -9.17 -2.94 -5.37
C PRO A 584 -8.70 -4.27 -4.80
N ILE A 585 -9.64 -5.18 -4.64
CA ILE A 585 -9.46 -6.62 -4.67
C ILE A 585 -10.24 -7.10 -5.89
N TYR A 586 -9.58 -7.83 -6.79
CA TYR A 586 -10.24 -8.48 -7.92
C TYR A 586 -10.10 -9.99 -7.78
N ALA A 587 -11.19 -10.70 -8.04
CA ALA A 587 -11.18 -12.13 -8.34
C ALA A 587 -11.48 -12.31 -9.83
N ILE A 588 -10.48 -12.75 -10.58
CA ILE A 588 -10.49 -12.82 -12.04
C ILE A 588 -10.61 -14.28 -12.46
N ARG A 589 -11.51 -14.59 -13.38
CA ARG A 589 -11.58 -15.89 -14.03
C ARG A 589 -10.48 -15.97 -15.10
N PRO A 590 -9.58 -16.97 -15.05
CA PRO A 590 -8.58 -17.17 -16.09
C PRO A 590 -9.23 -17.37 -17.47
N GLY A 591 -8.50 -17.05 -18.53
CA GLY A 591 -8.99 -17.28 -19.90
C GLY A 591 -9.67 -16.08 -20.56
N ALA A 592 -9.66 -14.92 -19.89
CA ALA A 592 -10.10 -13.65 -20.46
C ALA A 592 -9.32 -13.25 -21.73
N GLY A 593 -9.89 -12.30 -22.47
CA GLY A 593 -9.26 -11.67 -23.64
C GLY A 593 -9.72 -10.23 -23.81
N GLY A 594 -8.80 -9.34 -24.22
CA GLY A 594 -9.08 -7.92 -24.44
C GLY A 594 -9.10 -7.08 -23.16
N ASP A 595 -9.77 -5.93 -23.21
CA ASP A 595 -10.00 -5.10 -22.03
C ASP A 595 -11.17 -5.68 -21.23
N ILE A 596 -10.90 -6.06 -19.99
CA ILE A 596 -11.88 -6.67 -19.08
C ILE A 596 -12.28 -5.74 -17.92
N ALA A 597 -12.02 -4.43 -18.06
CA ALA A 597 -12.46 -3.42 -17.11
C ALA A 597 -13.97 -3.53 -16.82
N LEU A 598 -14.33 -3.38 -15.55
CA LEU A 598 -15.72 -3.35 -15.13
C LEU A 598 -16.38 -2.03 -15.55
N PRO A 599 -17.62 -2.07 -16.07
CA PRO A 599 -18.41 -0.86 -16.22
C PRO A 599 -18.61 -0.17 -14.87
N LYS A 600 -18.74 1.16 -14.89
CA LYS A 600 -18.91 1.97 -13.67
C LYS A 600 -20.08 1.45 -12.82
N GLY A 601 -19.80 1.17 -11.54
CA GLY A 601 -20.80 0.70 -10.58
C GLY A 601 -21.09 -0.80 -10.63
N GLN A 602 -20.42 -1.56 -11.51
CA GLN A 602 -20.47 -3.03 -11.49
C GLN A 602 -19.33 -3.60 -10.66
N GLU A 603 -19.60 -4.74 -10.03
CA GLU A 603 -18.62 -5.46 -9.20
C GLU A 603 -18.24 -6.83 -9.79
N SER A 604 -18.87 -7.24 -10.90
CA SER A 604 -18.59 -8.52 -11.57
C SER A 604 -18.88 -8.45 -13.07
N SER A 605 -18.32 -9.39 -13.83
CA SER A 605 -18.56 -9.58 -15.26
C SER A 605 -18.31 -11.06 -15.62
N GLN A 606 -18.28 -11.39 -16.91
CA GLN A 606 -17.86 -12.73 -17.34
C GLN A 606 -16.41 -13.03 -16.92
N ALA A 607 -15.51 -12.06 -17.07
CA ALA A 607 -14.10 -12.20 -16.70
C ALA A 607 -13.82 -11.97 -15.21
N ILE A 608 -14.67 -11.18 -14.52
CA ILE A 608 -14.47 -10.82 -13.11
C ILE A 608 -15.52 -11.52 -12.25
N ALA A 609 -15.10 -12.43 -11.37
CA ALA A 609 -16.01 -13.14 -10.48
C ALA A 609 -16.65 -12.19 -9.47
N TRP A 610 -15.83 -11.35 -8.85
CA TRP A 610 -16.24 -10.27 -7.99
C TRP A 610 -15.09 -9.27 -7.84
N SER A 611 -15.39 -8.08 -7.36
CA SER A 611 -14.43 -7.06 -7.04
C SER A 611 -14.87 -6.27 -5.81
N ASN A 612 -13.90 -5.79 -5.04
CA ASN A 612 -14.12 -4.84 -3.96
C ASN A 612 -13.17 -3.67 -4.17
N MET A 613 -13.68 -2.47 -4.41
CA MET A 613 -12.84 -1.32 -4.82
C MET A 613 -12.22 -0.53 -3.65
N THR A 614 -12.49 -0.92 -2.40
CA THR A 614 -12.17 -0.12 -1.22
C THR A 614 -11.29 -0.83 -0.18
N GLU A 615 -11.24 -2.15 -0.19
CA GLU A 615 -10.60 -2.97 0.86
C GLU A 615 -9.26 -3.61 0.48
N GLY A 616 -8.71 -3.31 -0.69
CA GLY A 616 -7.42 -3.84 -1.11
C GLY A 616 -6.26 -3.46 -0.19
N THR A 617 -5.31 -4.38 -0.04
CA THR A 617 -4.10 -4.23 0.78
C THR A 617 -2.89 -3.83 -0.05
N TYR A 618 -1.95 -3.12 0.59
CA TYR A 618 -0.86 -2.40 -0.08
C TYR A 618 0.40 -3.24 -0.35
N ILE A 619 1.11 -3.68 0.70
CA ILE A 619 2.41 -4.36 0.58
C ILE A 619 2.30 -5.89 0.61
N PRO A 620 1.70 -6.51 1.65
CA PRO A 620 1.70 -7.97 1.75
C PRO A 620 0.86 -8.63 0.66
N THR A 621 1.39 -9.71 0.09
CA THR A 621 0.70 -10.51 -0.92
C THR A 621 -0.44 -11.31 -0.27
N PRO A 622 -1.64 -11.38 -0.87
CA PRO A 622 -2.76 -12.14 -0.32
C PRO A 622 -2.48 -13.65 -0.33
N LEU A 623 -3.30 -14.41 0.39
CA LEU A 623 -3.14 -15.84 0.54
C LEU A 623 -4.49 -16.54 0.36
N VAL A 624 -4.59 -17.44 -0.62
CA VAL A 624 -5.73 -18.36 -0.69
C VAL A 624 -5.35 -19.61 0.09
N TYR A 625 -6.07 -19.89 1.17
CA TYR A 625 -5.77 -21.03 2.03
C TYR A 625 -7.03 -21.60 2.68
N GLY A 626 -7.16 -22.92 2.66
CA GLY A 626 -8.36 -23.61 3.09
C GLY A 626 -9.58 -23.13 2.30
N ARG A 627 -10.50 -22.45 2.98
CA ARG A 627 -11.74 -21.93 2.38
C ARG A 627 -11.78 -20.41 2.22
N TYR A 628 -10.67 -19.73 2.50
CA TYR A 628 -10.62 -18.27 2.57
C TYR A 628 -9.56 -17.69 1.65
N LEU A 629 -9.86 -16.50 1.14
CA LEU A 629 -8.86 -15.53 0.72
C LEU A 629 -8.53 -14.67 1.94
N PHE A 630 -7.28 -14.72 2.39
CA PHE A 630 -6.74 -13.86 3.43
C PHE A 630 -6.00 -12.67 2.83
N THR A 631 -6.26 -11.48 3.36
CA THR A 631 -5.45 -10.28 3.10
C THR A 631 -4.84 -9.79 4.40
N LEU A 632 -3.61 -9.27 4.32
CA LEU A 632 -2.90 -8.67 5.44
C LEU A 632 -2.58 -7.22 5.08
N ASN A 633 -3.07 -6.28 5.87
CA ASN A 633 -2.72 -4.88 5.73
C ASN A 633 -1.44 -4.56 6.53
N ILE A 634 -0.72 -3.53 6.11
CA ILE A 634 0.58 -3.12 6.68
C ILE A 634 0.52 -2.77 8.17
N ASN A 635 -0.68 -2.51 8.71
CA ASN A 635 -0.91 -2.20 10.12
C ASN A 635 -1.27 -3.45 10.95
N GLY A 636 -1.23 -4.65 10.38
CA GLY A 636 -1.52 -5.91 11.07
C GLY A 636 -2.98 -6.32 11.08
N VAL A 637 -3.84 -5.65 10.29
CA VAL A 637 -5.22 -6.11 10.11
C VAL A 637 -5.24 -7.26 9.10
N VAL A 638 -5.74 -8.41 9.54
CA VAL A 638 -6.04 -9.56 8.70
C VAL A 638 -7.54 -9.59 8.42
N SER A 639 -7.89 -9.75 7.15
CA SER A 639 -9.26 -9.97 6.69
C SER A 639 -9.35 -11.32 6.00
N ALA A 640 -10.45 -12.05 6.20
CA ALA A 640 -10.78 -13.28 5.50
C ALA A 640 -12.05 -13.10 4.68
N TYR A 641 -12.02 -13.55 3.43
CA TYR A 641 -13.13 -13.48 2.49
C TYR A 641 -13.45 -14.86 1.95
N ASN A 642 -14.70 -15.10 1.60
CA ASN A 642 -15.03 -16.21 0.71
C ASN A 642 -14.37 -15.94 -0.66
N PRO A 643 -13.50 -16.85 -1.16
CA PRO A 643 -12.75 -16.62 -2.40
C PRO A 643 -13.65 -16.58 -3.64
N GLU A 644 -14.81 -17.25 -3.62
CA GLU A 644 -15.71 -17.33 -4.77
C GLU A 644 -16.68 -16.16 -4.85
N THR A 645 -17.07 -15.58 -3.70
CA THR A 645 -18.10 -14.53 -3.64
C THR A 645 -17.58 -13.17 -3.20
N GLY A 646 -16.39 -13.09 -2.61
CA GLY A 646 -15.84 -11.86 -2.04
C GLY A 646 -16.49 -11.43 -0.73
N GLN A 647 -17.43 -12.21 -0.19
CA GLN A 647 -18.10 -11.91 1.07
C GLN A 647 -17.10 -11.97 2.23
N SER A 648 -17.03 -10.89 3.01
CA SER A 648 -16.23 -10.84 4.24
C SER A 648 -16.72 -11.90 5.24
N ALA A 649 -15.82 -12.74 5.72
CA ALA A 649 -16.10 -13.74 6.73
C ALA A 649 -15.78 -13.22 8.14
N PHE A 650 -14.54 -12.79 8.35
CA PHE A 650 -14.08 -12.21 9.61
C PHE A 650 -12.86 -11.32 9.39
N ARG A 651 -12.62 -10.44 10.36
CA ARG A 651 -11.53 -9.46 10.33
C ARG A 651 -11.05 -9.18 11.74
N GLY A 652 -9.75 -8.98 11.90
CA GLY A 652 -9.14 -8.73 13.20
C GLY A 652 -7.74 -8.17 13.05
N ARG A 653 -7.20 -7.64 14.16
CA ARG A 653 -5.82 -7.17 14.22
C ARG A 653 -4.97 -8.23 14.91
N VAL A 654 -3.80 -8.50 14.33
CA VAL A 654 -2.80 -9.40 14.89
C VAL A 654 -1.99 -8.67 15.95
N GLY A 655 -1.79 -9.31 17.10
CA GLY A 655 -1.04 -8.75 18.22
C GLY A 655 -1.60 -7.43 18.73
N THR A 656 -0.71 -6.55 19.19
CA THR A 656 -1.05 -5.19 19.67
C THR A 656 -0.97 -4.13 18.56
N GLY A 657 -0.85 -4.54 17.30
CA GLY A 657 -0.47 -3.67 16.18
C GLY A 657 1.03 -3.76 15.86
N GLY A 658 1.45 -3.08 14.79
CA GLY A 658 2.81 -3.15 14.26
C GLY A 658 2.84 -2.88 12.76
N SER A 659 4.02 -2.93 12.17
CA SER A 659 4.19 -2.82 10.71
C SER A 659 4.43 -4.19 10.09
N PHE A 660 3.89 -4.42 8.90
CA PHE A 660 3.95 -5.70 8.20
C PHE A 660 4.32 -5.49 6.74
N SER A 661 5.47 -6.04 6.36
CA SER A 661 5.96 -6.08 4.97
C SER A 661 6.05 -7.51 4.43
N ALA A 662 6.42 -8.47 5.28
CA ALA A 662 6.42 -9.89 4.92
C ALA A 662 4.99 -10.37 4.62
N SER A 663 4.84 -11.21 3.60
CA SER A 663 3.55 -11.78 3.23
C SER A 663 3.20 -12.96 4.15
N PRO A 664 1.91 -13.18 4.46
CA PRO A 664 1.50 -14.35 5.22
C PRO A 664 1.76 -15.64 4.41
N ILE A 665 2.13 -16.68 5.14
CA ILE A 665 2.20 -18.06 4.66
C ILE A 665 1.34 -18.95 5.55
N ALA A 666 0.96 -20.12 5.07
CA ALA A 666 0.17 -21.07 5.84
C ALA A 666 0.73 -22.48 5.76
N ALA A 667 0.51 -23.24 6.83
CA ALA A 667 0.75 -24.68 6.86
C ALA A 667 -0.06 -25.30 7.99
N ASP A 668 -0.63 -26.47 7.72
CA ASP A 668 -1.22 -27.37 8.71
C ASP A 668 -2.33 -26.71 9.56
N GLY A 669 -3.20 -25.93 8.90
CA GLY A 669 -4.32 -25.22 9.52
C GLY A 669 -3.93 -23.92 10.22
N ARG A 670 -2.69 -23.43 10.04
CA ARG A 670 -2.17 -22.22 10.69
C ARG A 670 -1.70 -21.19 9.69
N LEU A 671 -1.91 -19.92 10.02
CA LEU A 671 -1.29 -18.77 9.34
C LEU A 671 -0.07 -18.33 10.14
N TYR A 672 1.03 -18.04 9.44
CA TYR A 672 2.26 -17.45 10.00
C TYR A 672 2.40 -16.04 9.45
N VAL A 673 2.40 -15.05 10.35
CA VAL A 673 2.41 -13.63 10.01
C VAL A 673 3.58 -12.95 10.71
N ALA A 674 4.57 -12.49 9.94
CA ALA A 674 5.78 -11.84 10.46
C ALA A 674 5.65 -10.31 10.44
N SER A 675 5.88 -9.67 11.59
CA SER A 675 5.98 -8.21 11.71
C SER A 675 7.40 -7.73 11.40
N GLU A 676 7.52 -6.46 11.04
CA GLU A 676 8.81 -5.80 10.80
C GLU A 676 9.69 -5.77 12.07
N ASP A 677 9.08 -5.81 13.25
CA ASP A 677 9.77 -5.75 14.54
C ASP A 677 10.39 -7.10 14.97
N GLY A 678 10.21 -8.15 14.15
CA GLY A 678 10.82 -9.46 14.39
C GLY A 678 9.90 -10.47 15.07
N GLU A 679 8.61 -10.19 15.19
CA GLU A 679 7.64 -11.09 15.80
C GLU A 679 6.92 -11.91 14.73
N ILE A 680 6.86 -13.23 14.89
CA ILE A 680 6.04 -14.10 14.07
C ILE A 680 4.85 -14.59 14.87
N TYR A 681 3.66 -14.17 14.44
CA TYR A 681 2.38 -14.56 14.99
C TYR A 681 1.87 -15.80 14.28
N VAL A 682 1.41 -16.78 15.04
CA VAL A 682 0.77 -17.99 14.52
C VAL A 682 -0.72 -17.93 14.85
N LEU A 683 -1.56 -17.92 13.82
CA LEU A 683 -3.01 -17.81 13.95
C LEU A 683 -3.66 -19.11 13.49
N ASP A 684 -4.82 -19.43 14.06
CA ASP A 684 -5.70 -20.44 13.48
C ASP A 684 -6.23 -19.95 12.12
N ALA A 685 -6.16 -20.81 11.10
CA ALA A 685 -6.64 -20.52 9.74
C ALA A 685 -8.07 -21.04 9.48
N GLY A 686 -8.71 -21.62 10.49
CA GLY A 686 -10.08 -22.10 10.47
C GLY A 686 -11.08 -20.96 10.64
N GLU A 687 -11.81 -20.95 11.76
CA GLU A 687 -12.83 -19.93 12.03
C GLU A 687 -12.29 -18.84 12.96
N GLY A 688 -12.24 -17.60 12.46
CA GLY A 688 -11.73 -16.45 13.20
C GLY A 688 -10.22 -16.26 13.09
N LEU A 689 -9.65 -15.42 13.95
CA LEU A 689 -8.23 -15.08 13.98
C LEU A 689 -7.63 -15.33 15.37
N THR A 690 -7.88 -16.52 15.92
CA THR A 690 -7.36 -16.89 17.22
C THR A 690 -5.84 -17.02 17.15
N GLN A 691 -5.13 -16.20 17.93
CA GLN A 691 -3.68 -16.32 18.06
C GLN A 691 -3.34 -17.55 18.89
N VAL A 692 -2.54 -18.43 18.31
CA VAL A 692 -2.10 -19.71 18.90
C VAL A 692 -0.72 -19.56 19.54
N ALA A 693 0.15 -18.77 18.91
CA ALA A 693 1.48 -18.50 19.42
C ALA A 693 2.00 -17.14 18.92
N LYS A 694 3.01 -16.63 19.63
CA LYS A 694 3.79 -15.45 19.26
C LYS A 694 5.25 -15.76 19.53
N ASN A 695 6.09 -15.64 18.51
CA ASN A 695 7.50 -16.00 18.58
C ASN A 695 8.36 -14.80 18.21
N ASP A 696 9.22 -14.38 19.13
CA ASP A 696 10.12 -13.22 18.93
C ASP A 696 11.48 -13.68 18.40
N MET A 697 11.82 -13.24 17.20
CA MET A 697 13.07 -13.57 16.52
C MET A 697 14.26 -12.71 16.95
N LYS A 698 14.02 -11.67 17.77
CA LYS A 698 15.03 -10.72 18.28
C LYS A 698 15.72 -9.88 17.22
N GLU A 699 15.27 -9.96 15.98
CA GLU A 699 15.82 -9.24 14.83
C GLU A 699 14.72 -8.92 13.83
N VAL A 700 14.84 -7.78 13.15
CA VAL A 700 13.90 -7.30 12.11
C VAL A 700 13.65 -8.36 11.03
N ILE A 701 12.40 -8.49 10.61
CA ILE A 701 11.97 -9.40 9.54
C ILE A 701 11.23 -8.61 8.46
N MET A 702 11.76 -8.68 7.25
CA MET A 702 11.14 -8.10 6.05
C MET A 702 10.80 -9.18 5.01
N ALA A 703 11.60 -10.24 5.01
CA ALA A 703 11.48 -11.35 4.10
C ALA A 703 10.33 -12.27 4.50
N THR A 704 9.59 -12.76 3.51
CA THR A 704 8.56 -13.78 3.75
C THR A 704 9.23 -15.12 4.07
N PRO A 705 8.88 -15.84 5.17
CA PRO A 705 9.48 -17.13 5.49
C PRO A 705 9.18 -18.21 4.44
N ALA A 706 10.01 -19.25 4.42
CA ALA A 706 9.82 -20.44 3.60
C ALA A 706 9.52 -21.68 4.47
N ILE A 707 8.79 -22.67 3.94
CA ILE A 707 8.50 -23.92 4.65
C ILE A 707 8.90 -25.11 3.78
N SER A 708 9.77 -25.97 4.29
CA SER A 708 10.22 -27.19 3.61
C SER A 708 10.52 -28.30 4.60
N ASP A 709 9.92 -29.46 4.39
CA ASP A 709 10.02 -30.67 5.22
C ASP A 709 9.85 -30.40 6.72
N GLY A 710 8.89 -29.53 7.06
CA GLY A 710 8.56 -29.16 8.44
C GLY A 710 9.53 -28.16 9.07
N VAL A 711 10.53 -27.70 8.31
CA VAL A 711 11.45 -26.63 8.71
C VAL A 711 10.94 -25.31 8.14
N ILE A 712 10.69 -24.34 9.02
CA ILE A 712 10.42 -22.95 8.66
C ILE A 712 11.77 -22.24 8.57
N VAL A 713 12.10 -21.71 7.38
CA VAL A 713 13.32 -20.94 7.15
C VAL A 713 12.99 -19.45 7.19
N VAL A 714 13.55 -18.73 8.17
CA VAL A 714 13.30 -17.30 8.40
C VAL A 714 14.57 -16.51 8.10
N ARG A 715 14.45 -15.51 7.22
CA ARG A 715 15.49 -14.50 6.98
C ARG A 715 15.18 -13.27 7.82
N THR A 716 15.98 -13.06 8.88
CA THR A 716 16.04 -11.79 9.60
C THR A 716 17.07 -10.87 8.93
N LEU A 717 17.16 -9.62 9.38
CA LEU A 717 18.10 -8.64 8.83
C LEU A 717 19.55 -9.16 8.81
N GLY A 718 20.00 -9.83 9.89
CA GLY A 718 21.38 -10.33 10.00
C GLY A 718 21.57 -11.82 9.76
N HIS A 719 20.52 -12.65 9.86
CA HIS A 719 20.68 -14.11 9.92
C HIS A 719 19.64 -14.87 9.08
N LEU A 720 19.95 -16.15 8.84
CA LEU A 720 18.97 -17.17 8.50
C LEU A 720 18.79 -18.11 9.68
N TYR A 721 17.56 -18.55 9.90
CA TYR A 721 17.19 -19.53 10.92
C TYR A 721 16.50 -20.72 10.27
N GLY A 722 16.82 -21.92 10.75
CA GLY A 722 16.03 -23.13 10.52
C GLY A 722 15.25 -23.45 11.77
N ILE A 723 13.93 -23.39 11.70
CA ILE A 723 13.02 -23.56 12.82
C ILE A 723 12.22 -24.84 12.60
N GLY A 724 12.29 -25.79 13.52
CA GLY A 724 11.64 -27.09 13.36
C GLY A 724 11.96 -28.02 14.52
N ARG A 725 11.31 -29.19 14.51
CA ARG A 725 11.51 -30.24 15.52
C ARG A 725 12.86 -30.91 15.41
#